data_AF-A0AAW1NLG8-F1
#
_entry.id   AF-A0AAW1NLG8-F1
#
_cell.length_a   1.000
_cell.length_b   1.000
_cell.length_c   1.000
_cell.angle_alpha   90.00
_cell.angle_beta   90.00
_cell.angle_gamma   90.00
#
_symmetry.space_group_name_H-M   'P 1'
#
loop_
_entity.id
_entity.type
_entity.pdbx_description
1 polymer ?
#
loop_
_entity_poly.entity_id
_entity_poly.type
_entity_poly.pdbx_seq_one_letter_code
_entity_poly.pdbx_strand_id
1 'polypeptide(L)'
;MQPDAVQQASPATQISAWFRSIPLCTRSVLVLCSGIYACCLLTGYDDFYPFCLSAQDVVQKLQVYRIFTSPLLHVGILHIAFNMLAFVPIASSLERTQGSLPLAHLLALLTLVGDSFFIILSYALSYWDEQRWLNTCAVGFSGIVFGLIVIDNAASGASHRSVFGFFAVPAKVYPWALLLLWQILLPGVSFLGHLGGILAGEAHVRGLLKYITPSTAFVQRMEGTWPVSACAHWDAFILSTTTELSGPVLPTSYRPSETGSTDTPRAAMAGVWSWVEQMRSRISTGYSAVPSSDPGERTTSHSPAGRGAFAGQPHTIAGQEAASQKFRLVIWQQSVFEIRDVSGKRTSRNLLRATLMQFVETQSRMQAGPRLCHFCIARVVPRASWPRQIATKASGSDALCDWVVSQGGGLRSLKIESGEGNRGFELVAAEDIAEGTTVISLPEAATLAYDDGKTDHKLQALINQIPADLWGARLALRVISERIKATNSKWNTYIENLPRGIPGLPIFFQREAVQGLQYAPVTHQINKRCRFLLDYTTKELQGNADAFQGQNVDANALAWGMGVVTSRGFRLKGLSASASMLPLIDMSSHSFEPNCKVQQLSNGDVRMITLREVSRGLPLTLSYGNLDNDALLLDYGFFVRGNPHDRVGLQFTLALIKAGRAEVAKISDADQSSLDSLPSWQRGRLEELGVESGSEVTLGRKPVATEALVAAIRILAATDESQLQGRGAADLGSLEKPLNGDVEVLALRILAGVCLCAHNRFSSTLAEDDMAIEAALQGREPLAADVLLAVQFRAEKKRVLYDALASIASRIKEVAPTLTSETPKHSV
;
A
#
# COMPACT_ATOMS: atom_id res chain seq x y z
N MET A 1 65.87 1.18 14.49
CA MET A 1 64.71 2.09 14.41
C MET A 1 63.54 1.29 13.85
N GLN A 2 62.55 0.99 14.69
CA GLN A 2 61.29 0.39 14.24
C GLN A 2 60.52 1.40 13.38
N PRO A 3 59.82 0.97 12.32
CA PRO A 3 58.93 1.83 11.57
C PRO A 3 57.65 2.11 12.37
N ASP A 4 57.29 3.38 12.47
CA ASP A 4 56.11 3.87 13.16
C ASP A 4 54.83 3.26 12.61
N ALA A 5 54.10 2.54 13.48
CA ALA A 5 52.75 2.08 13.19
C ALA A 5 51.79 3.29 13.23
N VAL A 6 51.33 3.72 12.06
CA VAL A 6 50.22 4.69 11.93
C VAL A 6 48.96 4.03 12.49
N GLN A 7 48.63 4.38 13.74
CA GLN A 7 47.41 3.95 14.41
C GLN A 7 46.22 4.62 13.70
N GLN A 8 45.46 3.86 12.90
CA GLN A 8 44.26 4.36 12.23
C GLN A 8 43.24 4.83 13.28
N ALA A 9 42.85 6.11 13.22
CA ALA A 9 41.88 6.69 14.15
C ALA A 9 40.54 5.95 14.09
N SER A 10 39.89 5.76 15.23
CA SER A 10 38.59 5.08 15.29
C SER A 10 37.54 5.78 14.41
N PRO A 11 36.53 5.07 13.87
CA PRO A 11 35.46 5.69 13.06
C PRO A 11 34.76 6.86 13.76
N ALA A 12 34.57 6.78 15.08
CA ALA A 12 33.99 7.87 15.87
C ALA A 12 34.89 9.12 15.90
N THR A 13 36.21 8.93 16.02
CA THR A 13 37.18 10.02 15.97
C THR A 13 37.22 10.68 14.59
N GLN A 14 37.12 9.90 13.51
CA GLN A 14 37.08 10.42 12.14
C GLN A 14 35.80 11.22 11.87
N ILE A 15 34.64 10.74 12.30
CA ILE A 15 33.36 11.46 12.18
C ILE A 15 33.39 12.76 12.99
N SER A 16 33.92 12.72 14.22
CA SER A 16 34.05 13.93 15.04
C SER A 16 35.00 14.95 14.42
N ALA A 17 36.11 14.52 13.83
CA ALA A 17 37.06 15.40 13.16
C ALA A 17 36.43 16.02 11.89
N TRP A 18 35.76 15.21 11.07
CA TRP A 18 35.03 15.66 9.90
C TRP A 18 33.96 16.70 10.26
N PHE A 19 33.12 16.42 11.27
CA PHE A 19 32.06 17.34 11.68
C PHE A 19 32.59 18.69 12.20
N ARG A 20 33.73 18.69 12.91
CA ARG A 20 34.39 19.92 13.35
C ARG A 20 35.00 20.72 12.21
N SER A 21 35.35 20.08 11.08
CA SER A 21 35.89 20.76 9.90
C SER A 21 34.85 21.53 9.08
N ILE A 22 33.56 21.35 9.37
CA ILE A 22 32.46 22.01 8.68
C ILE A 22 32.31 23.45 9.20
N PRO A 23 32.34 24.47 8.31
CA PRO A 23 32.12 25.88 8.67
C PRO A 23 30.74 26.14 9.30
N LEU A 24 30.58 27.26 10.01
CA LEU A 24 29.49 27.47 10.96
C LEU A 24 28.11 27.45 10.32
N CYS A 25 27.89 28.18 9.22
CA CYS A 25 26.59 28.29 8.57
C CYS A 25 26.15 26.92 8.04
N THR A 26 27.04 26.25 7.31
CA THR A 26 26.83 24.91 6.76
C THR A 26 26.54 23.90 7.88
N ARG A 27 27.33 23.93 8.96
CA ARG A 27 27.13 23.06 10.11
C ARG A 27 25.80 23.31 10.82
N SER A 28 25.40 24.57 10.94
CA SER A 28 24.13 24.95 11.58
C SER A 28 22.93 24.42 10.79
N VAL A 29 22.95 24.53 9.45
CA VAL A 29 21.89 23.97 8.59
C VAL A 29 21.83 22.45 8.68
N LEU A 30 22.99 21.77 8.66
CA LEU A 30 23.07 20.32 8.83
C LEU A 30 22.46 19.86 10.16
N VAL A 31 22.84 20.51 11.27
CA VAL A 31 22.33 20.21 12.61
C VAL A 31 20.85 20.52 12.70
N LEU A 32 20.39 21.64 12.16
CA LEU A 32 18.98 22.03 12.20
C LEU A 32 18.10 21.04 11.42
N CYS A 33 18.44 20.73 10.17
CA CYS A 33 17.66 19.79 9.36
C CYS A 33 17.69 18.38 9.95
N SER A 34 18.85 17.91 10.40
CA SER A 34 19.00 16.59 11.02
C SER A 34 18.29 16.50 12.37
N GLY A 35 18.34 17.57 13.16
CA GLY A 35 17.69 17.67 14.45
C GLY A 35 16.17 17.74 14.33
N ILE A 36 15.64 18.52 13.39
CA ILE A 36 14.20 18.56 13.08
C ILE A 36 13.74 17.20 12.59
N TYR A 37 14.47 16.56 11.68
CA TYR A 37 14.14 15.21 11.20
C TYR A 37 14.18 14.17 12.33
N ALA A 38 15.21 14.18 13.16
CA ALA A 38 15.31 13.30 14.32
C ALA A 38 14.18 13.55 15.33
N CYS A 39 13.81 14.80 15.58
CA CYS A 39 12.67 15.15 16.42
C CYS A 39 11.36 14.61 15.82
N CYS A 40 11.14 14.78 14.52
CA CYS A 40 9.97 14.24 13.84
C CYS A 40 9.93 12.70 13.93
N LEU A 41 11.08 12.04 13.74
CA LEU A 41 11.20 10.59 13.85
C LEU A 41 10.94 10.08 15.28
N LEU A 42 11.51 10.74 16.29
CA LEU A 42 11.39 10.36 17.70
C LEU A 42 10.01 10.66 18.28
N THR A 43 9.35 11.72 17.81
CA THR A 43 7.98 12.09 18.22
C THR A 43 6.89 11.41 17.38
N GLY A 44 7.28 10.74 16.29
CA GLY A 44 6.33 10.17 15.32
C GLY A 44 5.57 11.22 14.50
N TYR A 45 6.07 12.46 14.44
CA TYR A 45 5.47 13.54 13.67
C TYR A 45 5.65 13.33 12.16
N ASP A 46 4.55 13.17 11.44
CA ASP A 46 4.51 12.91 10.00
C ASP A 46 3.56 13.84 9.22
N ASP A 47 2.90 14.79 9.90
CA ASP A 47 2.06 15.79 9.25
C ASP A 47 2.87 17.00 8.79
N PHE A 48 3.55 16.88 7.66
CA PHE A 48 4.32 18.00 7.09
C PHE A 48 3.45 19.06 6.41
N TYR A 49 2.13 18.82 6.27
CA TYR A 49 1.26 19.71 5.51
C TYR A 49 1.15 21.13 6.07
N PRO A 50 1.15 21.40 7.39
CA PRO A 50 1.13 22.78 7.90
C PRO A 50 2.35 23.60 7.48
N PHE A 51 3.45 22.93 7.14
CA PHE A 51 4.75 23.58 6.96
C PHE A 51 5.33 23.41 5.55
N CYS A 52 4.77 22.53 4.73
CA CYS A 52 5.20 22.36 3.36
C CYS A 52 4.83 23.55 2.48
N LEU A 53 5.58 23.71 1.39
CA LEU A 53 5.32 24.73 0.40
C LEU A 53 4.07 24.35 -0.40
N SER A 54 3.06 25.22 -0.36
CA SER A 54 1.78 25.10 -1.06
C SER A 54 1.46 26.47 -1.68
N ALA A 55 1.33 26.53 -3.00
CA ALA A 55 1.12 27.79 -3.71
C ALA A 55 -0.21 28.45 -3.34
N GLN A 56 -1.26 27.63 -3.13
CA GLN A 56 -2.56 28.11 -2.69
C GLN A 56 -2.50 28.70 -1.28
N ASP A 57 -1.91 27.96 -0.31
CA ASP A 57 -1.90 28.39 1.09
C ASP A 57 -1.00 29.62 1.32
N VAL A 58 0.11 29.73 0.57
CA VAL A 58 0.99 30.92 0.64
C VAL A 58 0.27 32.17 0.12
N VAL A 59 -0.41 32.08 -1.03
CA VAL A 59 -1.02 33.26 -1.68
C VAL A 59 -2.40 33.59 -1.11
N GLN A 60 -3.29 32.60 -0.98
CA GLN A 60 -4.68 32.86 -0.58
C GLN A 60 -4.86 33.01 0.94
N LYS A 61 -4.05 32.28 1.74
CA LYS A 61 -4.12 32.32 3.21
C LYS A 61 -2.98 33.11 3.85
N LEU A 62 -2.14 33.76 3.04
CA LEU A 62 -0.97 34.54 3.47
C LEU A 62 -0.02 33.75 4.39
N GLN A 63 0.08 32.43 4.22
CA GLN A 63 0.93 31.57 5.02
C GLN A 63 2.39 31.60 4.56
N VAL A 64 2.99 32.80 4.51
CA VAL A 64 4.34 33.06 4.00
C VAL A 64 5.45 32.31 4.77
N TYR A 65 5.18 31.90 6.02
CA TYR A 65 6.10 31.10 6.82
C TYR A 65 6.46 29.75 6.16
N ARG A 66 5.62 29.25 5.24
CA ARG A 66 5.85 28.01 4.48
C ARG A 66 7.08 28.07 3.59
N ILE A 67 7.43 29.26 3.10
CA ILE A 67 8.65 29.48 2.30
C ILE A 67 9.90 29.14 3.13
N PHE A 68 9.91 29.49 4.41
CA PHE A 68 11.07 29.27 5.28
C PHE A 68 11.05 27.94 6.03
N THR A 69 9.86 27.37 6.25
CA THR A 69 9.70 26.11 7.00
C THR A 69 9.81 24.87 6.11
N SER A 70 9.40 24.97 4.84
CA SER A 70 9.42 23.83 3.91
C SER A 70 10.82 23.24 3.63
N PRO A 71 11.92 24.02 3.53
CA PRO A 71 13.24 23.46 3.24
C PRO A 71 13.84 22.69 4.43
N LEU A 72 13.35 22.94 5.64
CA LEU A 72 13.86 22.34 6.88
C LEU A 72 13.28 20.94 7.13
N LEU A 73 12.19 20.57 6.44
CA LEU A 73 11.46 19.32 6.64
C LEU A 73 11.80 18.29 5.57
N HIS A 74 11.90 17.03 5.96
CA HIS A 74 12.29 15.95 5.05
C HIS A 74 11.44 14.70 5.28
N VAL A 75 10.85 14.18 4.20
CA VAL A 75 10.07 12.93 4.19
C VAL A 75 11.02 11.75 3.93
N GLY A 76 11.53 11.14 4.99
CA GLY A 76 12.30 9.89 4.95
C GLY A 76 13.83 10.04 5.03
N ILE A 77 14.47 8.95 5.46
CA ILE A 77 15.92 8.92 5.79
C ILE A 77 16.80 9.11 4.56
N LEU A 78 16.44 8.49 3.42
CA LEU A 78 17.17 8.66 2.16
C LEU A 78 17.04 10.09 1.63
N HIS A 79 15.88 10.72 1.83
CA HIS A 79 15.64 12.09 1.37
C HIS A 79 16.54 13.09 2.11
N ILE A 80 16.62 13.03 3.45
CA ILE A 80 17.56 13.87 4.20
C ILE A 80 19.01 13.52 3.92
N ALA A 81 19.36 12.23 3.81
CA ALA A 81 20.73 11.80 3.55
C ALA A 81 21.26 12.36 2.23
N PHE A 82 20.54 12.21 1.12
CA PHE A 82 20.98 12.75 -0.18
C PHE A 82 21.03 14.28 -0.20
N ASN A 83 20.10 14.96 0.47
CA ASN A 83 20.13 16.42 0.60
C ASN A 83 21.39 16.89 1.32
N MET A 84 21.69 16.30 2.49
CA MET A 84 22.83 16.73 3.30
C MET A 84 24.17 16.29 2.70
N LEU A 85 24.23 15.12 2.04
CA LEU A 85 25.42 14.67 1.30
C LEU A 85 25.75 15.58 0.12
N ALA A 86 24.75 16.11 -0.57
CA ALA A 86 24.95 17.08 -1.65
C ALA A 86 25.25 18.50 -1.12
N PHE A 87 24.55 18.93 -0.07
CA PHE A 87 24.66 20.27 0.50
C PHE A 87 26.02 20.52 1.15
N VAL A 88 26.45 19.65 2.08
CA VAL A 88 27.60 19.93 2.96
C VAL A 88 28.89 20.21 2.18
N PRO A 89 29.29 19.44 1.16
CA PRO A 89 30.53 19.71 0.42
C PRO A 89 30.48 21.04 -0.35
N ILE A 90 29.36 21.32 -1.03
CA ILE A 90 29.20 22.52 -1.87
C ILE A 90 29.13 23.77 -0.98
N ALA A 91 28.28 23.75 0.04
CA ALA A 91 28.12 24.87 0.96
C ALA A 91 29.40 25.14 1.76
N SER A 92 30.10 24.11 2.25
CA SER A 92 31.38 24.31 2.95
C SER A 92 32.46 24.92 2.06
N SER A 93 32.46 24.60 0.77
CA SER A 93 33.36 25.23 -0.21
C SER A 93 33.02 26.70 -0.37
N LEU A 94 31.76 27.03 -0.63
CA LEU A 94 31.29 28.40 -0.82
C LEU A 94 31.48 29.25 0.44
N GLU A 95 31.18 28.71 1.64
CA GLU A 95 31.36 29.41 2.92
C GLU A 95 32.81 29.83 3.13
N ARG A 96 33.76 28.96 2.78
CA ARG A 96 35.19 29.27 2.90
C ARG A 96 35.65 30.34 1.93
N THR A 97 35.03 30.42 0.75
CA THR A 97 35.39 31.41 -0.27
C THR A 97 34.73 32.77 -0.07
N GLN A 98 33.52 32.82 0.50
CA GLN A 98 32.70 34.03 0.55
C GLN A 98 32.47 34.54 1.98
N GLY A 99 32.62 33.68 3.00
CA GLY A 99 32.27 33.97 4.39
C GLY A 99 30.91 33.40 4.81
N SER A 100 30.70 33.30 6.12
CA SER A 100 29.49 32.71 6.73
C SER A 100 28.24 33.56 6.53
N LEU A 101 28.33 34.89 6.67
CA LEU A 101 27.18 35.77 6.44
C LEU A 101 26.74 35.83 4.96
N PRO A 102 27.67 35.96 3.98
CA PRO A 102 27.28 35.90 2.56
C PRO A 102 26.64 34.58 2.17
N LEU A 103 27.12 33.45 2.68
CA LEU A 103 26.47 32.15 2.45
C LEU A 103 25.06 32.12 3.07
N ALA A 104 24.89 32.57 4.32
CA ALA A 104 23.56 32.60 4.95
C ALA A 104 22.57 33.45 4.15
N HIS A 105 23.00 34.62 3.66
CA HIS A 105 22.21 35.45 2.76
C HIS A 105 21.91 34.73 1.44
N LEU A 106 22.88 34.05 0.83
CA LEU A 106 22.68 33.29 -0.40
C LEU A 106 21.64 32.18 -0.22
N LEU A 107 21.69 31.42 0.88
CA LEU A 107 20.71 30.37 1.16
C LEU A 107 19.29 30.95 1.33
N ALA A 108 19.16 32.07 2.04
CA ALA A 108 17.88 32.76 2.21
C ALA A 108 17.34 33.30 0.87
N LEU A 109 18.21 33.87 0.05
CA LEU A 109 17.87 34.38 -1.28
C LEU A 109 17.43 33.25 -2.22
N LEU A 110 18.16 32.14 -2.26
CA LEU A 110 17.80 30.96 -3.06
C LEU A 110 16.46 30.36 -2.63
N THR A 111 16.19 30.34 -1.32
CA THR A 111 14.89 29.89 -0.78
C THR A 111 13.77 30.80 -1.28
N LEU A 112 13.89 32.11 -1.05
CA LEU A 112 12.88 33.09 -1.43
C LEU A 112 12.60 33.08 -2.93
N VAL A 113 13.65 33.14 -3.75
CA VAL A 113 13.50 33.23 -5.21
C VAL A 113 13.06 31.88 -5.79
N GLY A 114 13.62 30.77 -5.30
CA GLY A 114 13.27 29.42 -5.74
C GLY A 114 11.81 29.07 -5.46
N ASP A 115 11.35 29.35 -4.25
CA ASP A 115 9.95 29.12 -3.86
C ASP A 115 9.01 30.11 -4.55
N SER A 116 9.46 31.33 -4.86
CA SER A 116 8.68 32.26 -5.69
C SER A 116 8.48 31.70 -7.10
N PHE A 117 9.52 31.12 -7.71
CA PHE A 117 9.38 30.40 -8.98
C PHE A 117 8.44 29.22 -8.86
N PHE A 118 8.54 28.42 -7.79
CA PHE A 118 7.59 27.33 -7.54
C PHE A 118 6.15 27.83 -7.53
N ILE A 119 5.86 28.90 -6.80
CA ILE A 119 4.52 29.49 -6.70
C ILE A 119 4.05 30.01 -8.07
N ILE A 120 4.87 30.79 -8.77
CA ILE A 120 4.53 31.34 -10.10
C ILE A 120 4.26 30.22 -11.10
N LEU A 121 5.14 29.21 -11.17
CA LEU A 121 4.93 28.06 -12.06
C LEU A 121 3.68 27.26 -11.67
N SER A 122 3.40 27.13 -10.37
CA SER A 122 2.20 26.44 -9.90
C SER A 122 0.93 27.17 -10.35
N TYR A 123 0.89 28.50 -10.31
CA TYR A 123 -0.22 29.31 -10.84
C TYR A 123 -0.27 29.33 -12.37
N ALA A 124 0.88 29.31 -13.06
CA ALA A 124 0.89 29.23 -14.52
C ALA A 124 0.33 27.89 -15.00
N LEU A 125 0.71 26.80 -14.32
CA LEU A 125 0.26 25.44 -14.64
C LEU A 125 -1.15 25.16 -14.14
N SER A 126 -1.66 25.93 -13.16
CA SER A 126 -3.03 25.80 -12.66
C SER A 126 -4.08 26.08 -13.74
N TYR A 127 -3.72 26.75 -14.83
CA TYR A 127 -4.59 26.91 -16.00
C TYR A 127 -4.99 25.58 -16.64
N TRP A 128 -4.13 24.55 -16.53
CA TRP A 128 -4.35 23.22 -17.11
C TRP A 128 -4.95 22.25 -16.11
N ASP A 129 -4.65 22.40 -14.82
CA ASP A 129 -5.16 21.57 -13.73
C ASP A 129 -5.03 22.33 -12.39
N GLU A 130 -6.07 23.11 -12.06
CA GLU A 130 -6.04 24.04 -10.93
C GLU A 130 -5.73 23.35 -9.61
N GLN A 131 -6.43 22.24 -9.34
CA GLN A 131 -6.34 21.53 -8.07
C GLN A 131 -5.05 20.72 -7.94
N ARG A 132 -4.40 20.33 -9.04
CA ARG A 132 -3.08 19.68 -9.02
C ARG A 132 -1.98 20.63 -8.61
N TRP A 133 -1.80 21.72 -9.34
CA TRP A 133 -0.60 22.54 -9.22
C TRP A 133 -0.66 23.47 -8.00
N LEU A 134 -1.84 23.99 -7.63
CA LEU A 134 -1.95 24.92 -6.50
C LEU A 134 -1.86 24.25 -5.12
N ASN A 135 -2.28 22.98 -5.01
CA ASN A 135 -2.27 22.20 -3.75
C ASN A 135 -1.11 21.19 -3.66
N THR A 136 -0.12 21.28 -4.54
CA THR A 136 1.08 20.45 -4.43
C THR A 136 1.89 20.88 -3.20
N CYS A 137 2.19 19.92 -2.33
CA CYS A 137 2.94 20.10 -1.09
C CYS A 137 4.39 19.69 -1.33
N ALA A 138 5.32 20.65 -1.30
CA ALA A 138 6.75 20.41 -1.48
C ALA A 138 7.53 20.64 -0.17
N VAL A 139 8.48 19.75 0.14
CA VAL A 139 9.37 19.84 1.31
C VAL A 139 10.77 19.38 0.92
N GLY A 140 11.76 19.83 1.69
CA GLY A 140 13.15 19.40 1.56
C GLY A 140 14.06 20.50 1.08
N PHE A 141 15.33 20.40 1.48
CA PHE A 141 16.35 21.41 1.19
C PHE A 141 16.81 21.40 -0.29
N SER A 142 16.25 20.51 -1.10
CA SER A 142 16.79 20.15 -2.41
C SER A 142 16.67 21.27 -3.44
N GLY A 143 15.64 22.12 -3.39
CA GLY A 143 15.56 23.31 -4.24
C GLY A 143 16.77 24.21 -4.07
N ILE A 144 17.19 24.44 -2.81
CA ILE A 144 18.38 25.24 -2.49
C ILE A 144 19.64 24.52 -2.98
N VAL A 145 19.75 23.20 -2.80
CA VAL A 145 20.87 22.39 -3.32
C VAL A 145 21.01 22.52 -4.83
N PHE A 146 19.90 22.43 -5.59
CA PHE A 146 19.92 22.61 -7.03
C PHE A 146 20.39 24.02 -7.44
N GLY A 147 19.99 25.06 -6.70
CA GLY A 147 20.50 26.41 -6.89
C GLY A 147 22.00 26.53 -6.62
N LEU A 148 22.49 25.92 -5.53
CA LEU A 148 23.92 25.87 -5.20
C LEU A 148 24.73 25.10 -6.24
N ILE A 149 24.19 24.01 -6.81
CA ILE A 149 24.83 23.27 -7.90
C ILE A 149 25.04 24.16 -9.12
N VAL A 150 24.05 24.99 -9.49
CA VAL A 150 24.20 25.94 -10.61
C VAL A 150 25.31 26.95 -10.33
N ILE A 151 25.34 27.51 -9.12
CA ILE A 151 26.33 28.53 -8.72
C ILE A 151 27.74 27.94 -8.64
N ASP A 152 27.93 26.81 -7.95
CA ASP A 152 29.21 26.11 -7.86
C ASP A 152 29.73 25.74 -9.24
N ASN A 153 28.85 25.26 -10.10
CA ASN A 153 29.22 24.86 -11.45
C ASN A 153 29.65 26.06 -12.30
N ALA A 154 28.96 27.19 -12.20
CA ALA A 154 29.38 28.44 -12.86
C ALA A 154 30.71 28.97 -12.29
N ALA A 155 30.92 28.90 -10.97
CA ALA A 155 32.14 29.35 -10.31
C ALA A 155 33.35 28.45 -10.58
N SER A 156 33.14 27.15 -10.79
CA SER A 156 34.21 26.16 -10.95
C SER A 156 34.97 26.23 -12.28
N GLY A 157 34.39 26.85 -13.31
CA GLY A 157 34.97 26.88 -14.67
C GLY A 157 35.10 25.51 -15.36
N ALA A 158 34.54 24.44 -14.79
CA ALA A 158 34.66 23.08 -15.33
C ALA A 158 33.93 22.95 -16.68
N SER A 159 34.53 22.25 -17.65
CA SER A 159 33.88 21.96 -18.93
C SER A 159 32.90 20.78 -18.82
N HIS A 160 33.20 19.80 -17.96
CA HIS A 160 32.42 18.59 -17.73
C HIS A 160 32.32 18.28 -16.23
N ARG A 161 31.21 17.68 -15.82
CA ARG A 161 30.96 17.18 -14.45
C ARG A 161 30.56 15.71 -14.51
N SER A 162 31.06 14.91 -13.58
CA SER A 162 30.72 13.50 -13.49
C SER A 162 29.41 13.32 -12.71
N VAL A 163 28.49 12.53 -13.25
CA VAL A 163 27.28 12.10 -12.56
C VAL A 163 27.61 10.81 -11.82
N PHE A 164 27.81 10.91 -10.49
CA PHE A 164 28.14 9.80 -9.59
C PHE A 164 29.39 8.96 -9.99
N GLY A 165 30.31 9.49 -10.78
CA GLY A 165 31.50 8.76 -11.23
C GLY A 165 31.29 7.85 -12.44
N PHE A 166 30.05 7.71 -12.95
CA PHE A 166 29.72 6.77 -14.03
C PHE A 166 29.91 7.35 -15.43
N PHE A 167 29.50 8.61 -15.63
CA PHE A 167 29.61 9.29 -16.92
C PHE A 167 29.74 10.80 -16.74
N ALA A 168 30.47 11.44 -17.65
CA ALA A 168 30.66 12.88 -17.66
C ALA A 168 29.63 13.56 -18.55
N VAL A 169 29.03 14.63 -18.07
CA VAL A 169 28.14 15.51 -18.85
C VAL A 169 28.74 16.90 -18.94
N PRO A 170 28.49 17.67 -20.01
CA PRO A 170 28.89 19.07 -20.08
C PRO A 170 28.36 19.83 -18.86
N ALA A 171 29.21 20.68 -18.26
CA ALA A 171 28.87 21.40 -17.04
C ALA A 171 27.53 22.13 -17.16
N LYS A 172 27.26 22.82 -18.26
CA LYS A 172 25.98 23.54 -18.49
C LYS A 172 24.73 22.65 -18.42
N VAL A 173 24.86 21.37 -18.76
CA VAL A 173 23.76 20.39 -18.77
C VAL A 173 23.66 19.67 -17.42
N TYR A 174 24.68 19.73 -16.57
CA TYR A 174 24.74 18.98 -15.31
C TYR A 174 23.54 19.18 -14.38
N PRO A 175 23.07 20.41 -14.07
CA PRO A 175 21.89 20.61 -13.22
C PRO A 175 20.61 20.01 -13.82
N TRP A 176 20.46 20.12 -15.14
CA TRP A 176 19.32 19.59 -15.89
C TRP A 176 19.35 18.06 -16.01
N ALA A 177 20.55 17.48 -16.19
CA ALA A 177 20.75 16.04 -16.17
C ALA A 177 20.41 15.45 -14.79
N LEU A 178 20.82 16.12 -13.71
CA LEU A 178 20.44 15.73 -12.35
C LEU A 178 18.94 15.88 -12.09
N LEU A 179 18.29 16.93 -12.60
CA LEU A 179 16.84 17.11 -12.51
C LEU A 179 16.10 15.92 -13.14
N LEU A 180 16.48 15.56 -14.38
CA LEU A 180 15.88 14.42 -15.09
C LEU A 180 16.19 13.09 -14.40
N LEU A 181 17.43 12.91 -13.94
CA LEU A 181 17.85 11.68 -13.25
C LEU A 181 17.04 11.45 -11.98
N TRP A 182 16.89 12.47 -11.14
CA TRP A 182 16.12 12.34 -9.91
C TRP A 182 14.62 12.20 -10.17
N GLN A 183 14.08 12.81 -11.23
CA GLN A 183 12.69 12.58 -11.61
C GLN A 183 12.43 11.14 -12.11
N ILE A 184 13.45 10.47 -12.68
CA ILE A 184 13.36 9.08 -13.12
C ILE A 184 13.53 8.11 -11.95
N LEU A 185 14.51 8.37 -11.07
CA LEU A 185 14.84 7.51 -9.94
C LEU A 185 13.84 7.61 -8.79
N LEU A 186 13.36 8.83 -8.50
CA LEU A 186 12.50 9.13 -7.35
C LEU A 186 11.35 10.05 -7.80
N PRO A 187 10.34 9.55 -8.53
CA PRO A 187 9.31 10.38 -9.14
C PRO A 187 8.41 11.15 -8.14
N GLY A 188 8.48 10.81 -6.85
CA GLY A 188 7.77 11.51 -5.76
C GLY A 188 8.47 12.77 -5.22
N VAL A 189 9.65 13.14 -5.73
CA VAL A 189 10.32 14.40 -5.36
C VAL A 189 9.75 15.59 -6.15
N SER A 190 9.78 16.79 -5.57
CA SER A 190 9.17 17.98 -6.18
C SER A 190 9.94 18.46 -7.41
N PHE A 191 9.45 18.13 -8.60
CA PHE A 191 9.98 18.64 -9.88
C PHE A 191 10.03 20.16 -9.91
N LEU A 192 8.91 20.81 -9.56
CA LEU A 192 8.81 22.28 -9.55
C LEU A 192 9.74 22.90 -8.51
N GLY A 193 9.97 22.23 -7.37
CA GLY A 193 10.89 22.70 -6.33
C GLY A 193 12.34 22.68 -6.84
N HIS A 194 12.76 21.59 -7.47
CA HIS A 194 14.11 21.50 -8.07
C HIS A 194 14.28 22.48 -9.24
N LEU A 195 13.27 22.59 -10.10
CA LEU A 195 13.28 23.55 -11.21
C LEU A 195 13.35 24.99 -10.71
N GLY A 196 12.55 25.36 -9.70
CA GLY A 196 12.60 26.66 -9.05
C GLY A 196 13.99 26.98 -8.50
N GLY A 197 14.63 25.98 -7.88
CA GLY A 197 16.03 26.05 -7.44
C GLY A 197 17.03 26.33 -8.57
N ILE A 198 16.93 25.61 -9.69
CA ILE A 198 17.77 25.83 -10.88
C ILE A 198 17.57 27.25 -11.43
N LEU A 199 16.32 27.69 -11.56
CA LEU A 199 15.99 29.03 -12.06
C LEU A 199 16.51 30.14 -11.13
N ALA A 200 16.41 29.95 -9.81
CA ALA A 200 16.98 30.86 -8.82
C ALA A 200 18.52 30.94 -8.93
N GLY A 201 19.19 29.79 -9.09
CA GLY A 201 20.64 29.74 -9.33
C GLY A 201 21.05 30.45 -10.62
N GLU A 202 20.33 30.22 -11.72
CA GLU A 202 20.55 30.90 -13.00
C GLU A 202 20.35 32.42 -12.90
N ALA A 203 19.31 32.86 -12.19
CA ALA A 203 19.06 34.28 -11.95
C ALA A 203 20.20 34.94 -11.14
N HIS A 204 20.75 34.21 -10.16
CA HIS A 204 21.91 34.67 -9.39
C HIS A 204 23.16 34.80 -10.27
N VAL A 205 23.51 33.75 -11.03
CA VAL A 205 24.71 33.72 -11.89
C VAL A 205 24.66 34.79 -12.99
N ARG A 206 23.48 35.08 -13.54
CA ARG A 206 23.29 36.14 -14.56
C ARG A 206 23.26 37.56 -13.98
N GLY A 207 23.40 37.71 -12.67
CA GLY A 207 23.43 39.01 -11.99
C GLY A 207 22.05 39.69 -11.83
N LEU A 208 20.94 38.97 -12.07
CA LEU A 208 19.59 39.54 -11.93
C LEU A 208 19.25 39.87 -10.46
N LEU A 209 19.91 39.19 -9.52
CA LEU A 209 19.72 39.39 -8.07
C LEU A 209 20.75 40.35 -7.45
N LYS A 210 21.54 41.06 -8.26
CA LYS A 210 22.62 41.95 -7.80
C LYS A 210 22.12 43.05 -6.86
N TYR A 211 20.94 43.60 -7.11
CA TYR A 211 20.38 44.71 -6.32
C TYR A 211 19.87 44.29 -4.94
N ILE A 212 19.60 43.01 -4.73
CA ILE A 212 19.16 42.44 -3.45
C ILE A 212 20.38 41.91 -2.65
N THR A 213 21.50 41.67 -3.34
CA THR A 213 22.71 41.16 -2.71
C THR A 213 23.43 42.29 -1.95
N PRO A 214 23.68 42.14 -0.64
CA PRO A 214 24.33 43.18 0.15
C PRO A 214 25.76 43.43 -0.35
N SER A 215 26.20 44.68 -0.28
CA SER A 215 27.60 45.03 -0.56
C SER A 215 28.52 44.42 0.51
N THR A 216 29.77 44.16 0.13
CA THR A 216 30.81 43.68 1.06
C THR A 216 30.97 44.62 2.26
N ALA A 217 30.91 45.93 2.05
CA ALA A 217 30.93 46.94 3.12
C ALA A 217 29.74 46.83 4.08
N PHE A 218 28.55 46.47 3.59
CA PHE A 218 27.38 46.24 4.43
C PHE A 218 27.53 44.95 5.26
N VAL A 219 28.02 43.86 4.64
CA VAL A 219 28.28 42.60 5.33
C VAL A 219 29.29 42.80 6.47
N GLN A 220 30.40 43.48 6.20
CA GLN A 220 31.43 43.77 7.22
C GLN A 220 30.87 44.61 8.38
N ARG A 221 29.99 45.57 8.08
CA ARG A 221 29.30 46.34 9.12
C ARG A 221 28.43 45.45 9.99
N MET A 222 27.72 44.49 9.39
CA MET A 222 26.92 43.51 10.13
C MET A 222 27.79 42.57 10.98
N GLU A 223 28.95 42.13 10.48
CA GLU A 223 29.91 41.30 11.23
C GLU A 223 30.38 42.00 12.52
N GLY A 224 30.46 43.33 12.52
CA GLY A 224 30.78 44.14 13.70
C GLY A 224 29.64 44.35 14.69
N THR A 225 28.41 43.92 14.39
CA THR A 225 27.26 44.08 15.30
C THR A 225 27.24 42.99 16.39
N TRP A 226 26.73 43.33 17.57
CA TRP A 226 26.85 42.49 18.77
C TRP A 226 26.24 41.07 18.70
N PRO A 227 25.21 40.74 17.90
CA PRO A 227 24.82 39.32 17.79
C PRO A 227 25.75 38.52 16.86
N VAL A 228 26.38 39.16 15.86
CA VAL A 228 27.25 38.47 14.90
C VAL A 228 28.69 38.40 15.41
N SER A 229 29.19 39.45 16.05
CA SER A 229 30.53 39.45 16.64
C SER A 229 30.66 38.40 17.75
N ALA A 230 29.57 38.08 18.47
CA ALA A 230 29.52 36.96 19.40
C ALA A 230 29.77 35.59 18.70
N CYS A 231 29.26 35.42 17.47
CA CYS A 231 29.50 34.22 16.66
C CYS A 231 30.88 34.21 16.01
N ALA A 232 31.47 35.38 15.75
CA ALA A 232 32.81 35.52 15.18
C ALA A 232 33.93 34.96 16.09
N HIS A 233 33.64 34.73 17.38
CA HIS A 233 34.55 34.06 18.31
C HIS A 233 34.58 32.53 18.16
N TRP A 234 33.73 31.95 17.32
CA TRP A 234 33.71 30.51 17.09
C TRP A 234 34.68 30.18 15.95
N ASP A 235 35.60 29.23 16.17
CA ASP A 235 36.62 28.80 15.18
C ASP A 235 36.04 28.36 13.81
N ALA A 236 34.74 28.05 13.75
CA ALA A 236 34.04 27.65 12.54
C ALA A 236 33.43 28.82 11.75
N PHE A 237 33.37 30.04 12.31
CA PHE A 237 32.83 31.22 11.63
C PHE A 237 33.87 31.82 10.69
N ILE A 238 33.47 32.10 9.45
CA ILE A 238 34.36 32.63 8.41
C ILE A 238 33.97 34.07 8.11
N LEU A 239 34.87 35.02 8.40
CA LEU A 239 34.70 36.43 8.08
C LEU A 239 34.73 36.67 6.57
N SER A 240 33.95 37.64 6.10
CA SER A 240 33.96 38.07 4.70
C SER A 240 35.33 38.67 4.32
N THR A 241 36.02 38.07 3.34
CA THR A 241 37.33 38.56 2.89
C THR A 241 37.20 39.69 1.86
N THR A 242 37.96 40.77 2.05
CA THR A 242 38.25 41.76 0.99
C THR A 242 39.12 41.10 -0.07
N THR A 243 38.52 40.50 -1.07
CA THR A 243 39.22 40.18 -2.32
C THR A 243 38.27 40.44 -3.45
N GLU A 244 38.42 41.60 -4.09
CA GLU A 244 37.98 41.75 -5.47
C GLU A 244 38.69 40.66 -6.29
N LEU A 245 37.96 39.64 -6.71
CA LEU A 245 38.48 38.59 -7.57
C LEU A 245 37.68 38.56 -8.87
N SER A 246 38.21 39.34 -9.82
CA SER A 246 38.23 38.99 -11.23
C SER A 246 38.64 37.53 -11.39
N GLY A 247 37.76 36.69 -11.94
CA GLY A 247 38.08 35.37 -12.50
C GLY A 247 38.43 34.26 -11.50
N PRO A 248 37.71 33.12 -11.48
CA PRO A 248 38.05 32.01 -10.60
C PRO A 248 39.27 31.25 -11.13
N VAL A 249 40.36 31.25 -10.36
CA VAL A 249 41.43 30.24 -10.44
C VAL A 249 41.43 29.49 -9.10
N LEU A 250 41.04 28.21 -9.13
CA LEU A 250 41.21 27.27 -8.02
C LEU A 250 42.49 26.45 -8.25
N PRO A 251 43.32 26.18 -7.23
CA PRO A 251 44.43 25.24 -7.34
C PRO A 251 43.92 23.80 -7.39
N THR A 252 44.10 23.15 -8.53
CA THR A 252 43.93 21.70 -8.69
C THR A 252 45.13 20.97 -8.10
N SER A 253 44.90 20.09 -7.13
CA SER A 253 45.82 18.99 -6.84
C SER A 253 45.05 17.67 -6.74
N TYR A 254 44.86 17.04 -7.89
CA TYR A 254 44.86 15.59 -7.98
C TYR A 254 45.82 15.21 -9.11
N ARG A 255 46.97 14.69 -8.74
CA ARG A 255 48.06 14.31 -9.64
C ARG A 255 47.71 12.96 -10.28
N PRO A 256 47.66 12.84 -11.62
CA PRO A 256 47.47 11.56 -12.28
C PRO A 256 48.80 10.78 -12.26
N SER A 257 48.78 9.55 -11.78
CA SER A 257 49.84 8.58 -12.08
C SER A 257 49.57 7.97 -13.45
N GLU A 258 50.29 8.45 -14.46
CA GLU A 258 50.39 7.80 -15.77
C GLU A 258 51.15 6.47 -15.64
N THR A 259 50.50 5.37 -16.02
CA THR A 259 51.14 4.30 -16.80
C THR A 259 50.10 3.80 -17.80
N GLY A 260 50.46 3.82 -19.08
CA GLY A 260 49.52 3.66 -20.18
C GLY A 260 49.20 2.21 -20.53
N SER A 261 48.01 2.01 -21.08
CA SER A 261 47.82 1.27 -22.32
C SER A 261 46.52 1.76 -22.98
N THR A 262 46.61 2.09 -24.25
CA THR A 262 45.47 2.34 -25.11
C THR A 262 44.56 1.13 -25.13
N ASP A 263 43.34 1.24 -24.58
CA ASP A 263 42.29 0.27 -24.84
C ASP A 263 40.94 0.95 -25.06
N THR A 264 40.36 0.61 -26.20
CA THR A 264 39.15 1.19 -26.79
C THR A 264 37.90 1.05 -25.91
N PRO A 265 36.82 1.85 -26.16
CA PRO A 265 35.57 1.84 -25.38
C PRO A 265 34.83 0.49 -25.31
N ARG A 266 35.27 -0.51 -26.09
CA ARG A 266 34.74 -1.88 -26.09
C ARG A 266 35.33 -2.75 -24.96
N ALA A 267 36.54 -2.48 -24.48
CA ALA A 267 37.18 -3.26 -23.42
C ALA A 267 36.62 -2.93 -22.02
N ALA A 268 36.27 -1.66 -21.76
CA ALA A 268 35.60 -1.25 -20.52
C ALA A 268 34.17 -1.80 -20.41
N MET A 269 33.44 -1.90 -21.53
CA MET A 269 32.14 -2.56 -21.60
C MET A 269 32.24 -4.09 -21.45
N ALA A 270 33.35 -4.71 -21.91
CA ALA A 270 33.64 -6.11 -21.67
C ALA A 270 34.04 -6.40 -20.21
N GLY A 271 34.67 -5.45 -19.50
CA GLY A 271 34.92 -5.55 -18.06
C GLY A 271 33.62 -5.53 -17.23
N VAL A 272 32.67 -4.66 -17.59
CA VAL A 272 31.35 -4.59 -16.95
C VAL A 272 30.49 -5.81 -17.31
N TRP A 273 30.49 -6.25 -18.58
CA TRP A 273 29.79 -7.48 -18.97
C TRP A 273 30.44 -8.72 -18.39
N SER A 274 31.77 -8.81 -18.30
CA SER A 274 32.45 -9.95 -17.67
C SER A 274 32.26 -9.96 -16.16
N TRP A 275 32.20 -8.82 -15.46
CA TRP A 275 31.85 -8.78 -14.03
C TRP A 275 30.38 -9.14 -13.78
N VAL A 276 29.46 -8.64 -14.62
CA VAL A 276 28.03 -9.03 -14.61
C VAL A 276 27.83 -10.49 -15.00
N GLU A 277 28.61 -11.03 -15.95
CA GLU A 277 28.63 -12.45 -16.34
C GLU A 277 29.39 -13.32 -15.35
N GLN A 278 30.34 -12.79 -14.58
CA GLN A 278 31.03 -13.49 -13.50
C GLN A 278 30.15 -13.51 -12.22
N MET A 279 29.31 -12.49 -12.00
CA MET A 279 28.19 -12.52 -11.05
C MET A 279 27.09 -13.50 -11.52
N ARG A 280 26.73 -13.48 -12.81
CA ARG A 280 25.74 -14.38 -13.44
C ARG A 280 26.23 -15.83 -13.50
N SER A 281 27.52 -16.07 -13.70
CA SER A 281 28.12 -17.42 -13.75
C SER A 281 28.42 -17.97 -12.37
N ARG A 282 28.75 -17.16 -11.36
CA ARG A 282 28.71 -17.60 -9.96
C ARG A 282 27.28 -17.96 -9.50
N ILE A 283 26.26 -17.47 -10.21
CA ILE A 283 24.86 -17.87 -10.06
C ILE A 283 24.47 -19.02 -11.03
N SER A 284 25.22 -19.27 -12.12
CA SER A 284 24.90 -20.29 -13.14
C SER A 284 25.83 -21.51 -13.18
N THR A 285 26.94 -21.55 -12.44
CA THR A 285 27.81 -22.73 -12.29
C THR A 285 27.50 -23.45 -10.98
N GLY A 286 26.24 -23.88 -10.88
CA GLY A 286 25.87 -25.11 -10.20
C GLY A 286 25.51 -26.20 -11.21
N TYR A 287 25.83 -26.07 -12.50
CA TYR A 287 25.61 -27.11 -13.50
C TYR A 287 26.67 -27.02 -14.60
N SER A 288 27.56 -28.00 -14.66
CA SER A 288 28.32 -28.35 -15.85
C SER A 288 27.77 -29.66 -16.41
N ALA A 289 27.59 -29.67 -17.72
CA ALA A 289 26.89 -30.68 -18.50
C ALA A 289 27.64 -32.02 -18.60
N VAL A 290 26.87 -33.10 -18.82
CA VAL A 290 27.34 -34.32 -19.52
C VAL A 290 26.46 -34.50 -20.77
N PRO A 291 27.01 -34.89 -21.94
CA PRO A 291 26.36 -34.75 -23.24
C PRO A 291 25.41 -35.90 -23.61
N SER A 292 24.56 -35.61 -24.58
CA SER A 292 23.54 -36.45 -25.19
C SER A 292 24.04 -37.69 -25.94
N SER A 293 23.32 -38.80 -25.80
CA SER A 293 23.15 -39.83 -26.84
C SER A 293 21.82 -40.58 -26.64
N ASP A 294 20.90 -40.41 -27.57
CA ASP A 294 19.82 -41.36 -27.91
C ASP A 294 20.44 -42.57 -28.67
N PRO A 295 19.74 -43.70 -28.99
CA PRO A 295 18.41 -44.18 -28.59
C PRO A 295 18.36 -45.70 -28.20
N GLY A 296 17.23 -46.18 -27.65
CA GLY A 296 16.68 -47.51 -27.97
C GLY A 296 17.01 -48.77 -27.12
N GLU A 297 15.92 -49.47 -26.75
CA GLU A 297 15.74 -50.92 -26.53
C GLU A 297 16.30 -51.70 -25.30
N ARG A 298 15.33 -52.35 -24.61
CA ARG A 298 15.26 -53.75 -24.12
C ARG A 298 15.94 -54.23 -22.81
N THR A 299 15.04 -54.71 -21.94
CA THR A 299 15.02 -56.02 -21.22
C THR A 299 15.84 -56.30 -19.94
N THR A 300 15.07 -56.60 -18.88
CA THR A 300 15.12 -57.72 -17.90
C THR A 300 16.14 -57.80 -16.75
N SER A 301 15.54 -57.91 -15.55
CA SER A 301 15.80 -58.82 -14.41
C SER A 301 17.16 -58.80 -13.65
N HIS A 302 17.12 -58.40 -12.37
CA HIS A 302 17.19 -59.33 -11.20
C HIS A 302 17.33 -58.57 -9.86
N SER A 303 16.51 -58.95 -8.88
CA SER A 303 16.66 -58.72 -7.41
C SER A 303 17.69 -59.74 -6.83
N PRO A 304 18.11 -59.74 -5.51
CA PRO A 304 17.42 -59.20 -4.32
C PRO A 304 18.26 -58.68 -3.11
N ALA A 305 17.52 -58.09 -2.14
CA ALA A 305 17.69 -58.05 -0.66
C ALA A 305 18.96 -57.40 -0.02
N GLY A 306 18.91 -56.60 1.05
CA GLY A 306 17.82 -56.09 1.89
C GLY A 306 18.33 -55.29 3.11
N ARG A 307 17.41 -54.47 3.67
CA ARG A 307 17.32 -53.84 5.01
C ARG A 307 18.24 -52.68 5.41
N GLY A 308 17.59 -51.54 5.75
CA GLY A 308 18.11 -50.48 6.62
C GLY A 308 17.56 -49.08 6.31
N ALA A 309 16.28 -48.82 6.62
CA ALA A 309 15.66 -47.51 6.38
C ALA A 309 15.97 -46.51 7.51
N PHE A 310 16.67 -45.42 7.17
CA PHE A 310 16.63 -44.14 7.89
C PHE A 310 16.23 -43.06 6.88
N ALA A 311 15.10 -42.40 7.13
CA ALA A 311 14.51 -41.40 6.25
C ALA A 311 15.31 -40.08 6.29
N GLY A 312 15.91 -39.74 5.16
CA GLY A 312 16.42 -38.41 4.85
C GLY A 312 15.31 -37.49 4.33
N GLN A 313 15.48 -36.20 4.62
CA GLN A 313 14.59 -35.09 4.26
C GLN A 313 14.25 -35.00 2.75
N PRO A 314 13.05 -34.51 2.36
CA PRO A 314 12.81 -34.07 1.00
C PRO A 314 13.09 -32.56 0.86
N HIS A 315 14.10 -32.25 0.05
CA HIS A 315 14.36 -30.92 -0.50
C HIS A 315 13.38 -30.59 -1.65
N THR A 316 12.76 -29.42 -1.54
CA THR A 316 12.46 -28.44 -2.61
C THR A 316 11.80 -28.90 -3.92
N ILE A 317 10.48 -28.69 -4.01
CA ILE A 317 9.73 -28.56 -5.29
C ILE A 317 9.23 -27.11 -5.50
N ALA A 318 9.13 -26.28 -4.45
CA ALA A 318 8.53 -24.92 -4.53
C ALA A 318 9.35 -23.87 -5.32
N GLY A 319 10.68 -24.06 -5.46
CA GLY A 319 11.54 -23.09 -6.15
C GLY A 319 11.44 -23.08 -7.69
N GLN A 320 10.93 -24.16 -8.29
CA GLN A 320 10.82 -24.29 -9.75
C GLN A 320 9.55 -23.62 -10.32
N GLU A 321 8.50 -23.46 -9.52
CA GLU A 321 7.26 -22.78 -9.94
C GLU A 321 7.41 -21.25 -10.00
N ALA A 322 8.24 -20.65 -9.13
CA ALA A 322 8.45 -19.20 -9.06
C ALA A 322 9.20 -18.63 -10.30
N ALA A 323 10.18 -19.37 -10.82
CA ALA A 323 10.87 -19.00 -12.07
C ALA A 323 9.97 -19.23 -13.30
N SER A 324 9.15 -20.30 -13.28
CA SER A 324 8.15 -20.61 -14.31
C SER A 324 7.09 -19.50 -14.45
N GLN A 325 6.68 -18.84 -13.37
CA GLN A 325 5.65 -17.77 -13.42
C GLN A 325 6.16 -16.43 -13.97
N LYS A 326 7.38 -15.99 -13.62
CA LYS A 326 8.04 -14.82 -14.24
C LYS A 326 8.36 -15.07 -15.72
N PHE A 327 8.79 -16.29 -16.07
CA PHE A 327 9.05 -16.68 -17.45
C PHE A 327 7.75 -16.82 -18.26
N ARG A 328 6.66 -17.30 -17.66
CA ARG A 328 5.32 -17.34 -18.27
C ARG A 328 4.76 -15.95 -18.52
N LEU A 329 4.95 -14.97 -17.64
CA LEU A 329 4.48 -13.59 -17.87
C LEU A 329 5.27 -12.89 -18.99
N VAL A 330 6.59 -13.11 -19.06
CA VAL A 330 7.47 -12.55 -20.11
C VAL A 330 7.26 -13.26 -21.46
N ILE A 331 7.11 -14.58 -21.47
CA ILE A 331 6.74 -15.34 -22.67
C ILE A 331 5.31 -15.00 -23.11
N TRP A 332 4.37 -14.78 -22.18
CA TRP A 332 2.98 -14.37 -22.49
C TRP A 332 2.92 -12.96 -23.11
N GLN A 333 3.71 -12.02 -22.60
CA GLN A 333 3.93 -10.71 -23.23
C GLN A 333 4.59 -10.80 -24.62
N GLN A 334 5.20 -11.93 -24.98
CA GLN A 334 5.81 -12.14 -26.30
C GLN A 334 4.93 -13.00 -27.23
N SER A 335 4.10 -13.91 -26.70
CA SER A 335 3.34 -14.90 -27.49
C SER A 335 1.87 -14.54 -27.75
N VAL A 336 1.27 -13.59 -27.01
CA VAL A 336 -0.08 -13.04 -27.31
C VAL A 336 -0.03 -11.88 -28.32
N PHE A 337 1.16 -11.38 -28.63
CA PHE A 337 1.37 -10.14 -29.38
C PHE A 337 2.13 -10.29 -30.70
N GLU A 338 2.18 -11.50 -31.30
CA GLU A 338 2.64 -11.68 -32.68
C GLU A 338 1.57 -11.21 -33.68
N ILE A 339 1.59 -9.91 -33.99
CA ILE A 339 1.12 -9.39 -35.29
C ILE A 339 2.32 -8.66 -35.90
N ARG A 340 2.81 -9.17 -37.03
CA ARG A 340 3.82 -8.50 -37.86
C ARG A 340 3.21 -7.22 -38.43
N ASP A 341 3.91 -6.10 -38.28
CA ASP A 341 3.72 -4.92 -39.12
C ASP A 341 5.06 -4.46 -39.74
N VAL A 342 4.96 -3.94 -40.96
CA VAL A 342 5.93 -3.89 -42.07
C VAL A 342 6.89 -2.70 -42.02
N SER A 343 6.87 -1.83 -41.00
CA SER A 343 7.46 -0.48 -41.15
C SER A 343 8.62 -0.05 -40.23
N GLY A 344 9.09 -0.89 -39.30
CA GLY A 344 10.43 -0.73 -38.69
C GLY A 344 10.80 0.63 -38.06
N LYS A 345 9.88 1.33 -37.37
CA LYS A 345 10.21 2.57 -36.64
C LYS A 345 9.90 2.50 -35.13
N ARG A 346 10.84 3.04 -34.33
CA ARG A 346 10.81 3.13 -32.85
C ARG A 346 10.03 4.38 -32.42
N THR A 347 9.07 4.24 -31.50
CA THR A 347 8.33 5.39 -30.93
C THR A 347 8.24 5.37 -29.40
N SER A 348 8.10 6.59 -28.87
CA SER A 348 8.42 7.15 -27.54
C SER A 348 7.78 6.52 -26.29
N ARG A 349 8.62 6.20 -25.29
CA ARG A 349 8.27 5.73 -23.91
C ARG A 349 7.67 6.81 -22.98
N ASN A 350 7.64 8.08 -23.38
CA ASN A 350 7.40 9.20 -22.46
C ASN A 350 5.91 9.52 -22.23
N LEU A 351 5.03 9.19 -23.17
CA LEU A 351 3.59 9.50 -23.08
C LEU A 351 2.85 8.52 -22.16
N LEU A 352 3.22 7.24 -22.20
CA LEU A 352 2.68 6.18 -21.34
C LEU A 352 2.92 6.47 -19.84
N ARG A 353 4.07 7.09 -19.53
CA ARG A 353 4.46 7.43 -18.16
C ARG A 353 3.64 8.59 -17.60
N ALA A 354 3.24 9.54 -18.44
CA ALA A 354 2.42 10.68 -18.03
C ALA A 354 0.98 10.25 -17.69
N THR A 355 0.35 9.40 -18.51
CA THR A 355 -1.03 8.92 -18.30
C THR A 355 -1.13 7.95 -17.12
N LEU A 356 -0.14 7.06 -16.92
CA LEU A 356 -0.09 6.21 -15.73
C LEU A 356 0.11 7.03 -14.46
N MET A 357 1.00 8.02 -14.48
CA MET A 357 1.27 8.87 -13.32
C MET A 357 0.05 9.72 -12.97
N GLN A 358 -0.64 10.28 -13.96
CA GLN A 358 -1.87 11.03 -13.74
C GLN A 358 -2.97 10.15 -13.14
N PHE A 359 -3.14 8.90 -13.62
CA PHE A 359 -4.09 7.94 -13.05
C PHE A 359 -3.74 7.48 -11.62
N VAL A 360 -2.47 7.16 -11.36
CA VAL A 360 -1.96 6.80 -10.02
C VAL A 360 -2.10 7.97 -9.05
N GLU A 361 -1.96 9.21 -9.52
CA GLU A 361 -2.08 10.44 -8.71
C GLU A 361 -3.54 10.81 -8.43
N THR A 362 -4.46 10.66 -9.40
CA THR A 362 -5.91 10.80 -9.18
C THR A 362 -6.45 9.73 -8.22
N GLN A 363 -5.89 8.53 -8.22
CA GLN A 363 -6.28 7.44 -7.32
C GLN A 363 -5.59 7.51 -5.95
N SER A 364 -4.33 7.97 -5.86
CA SER A 364 -3.69 8.32 -4.58
C SER A 364 -4.46 9.42 -3.83
N ARG A 365 -5.14 10.33 -4.55
CA ARG A 365 -6.09 11.29 -3.96
C ARG A 365 -7.38 10.64 -3.43
N MET A 366 -7.83 9.51 -3.99
CA MET A 366 -8.93 8.71 -3.41
C MET A 366 -8.46 7.81 -2.26
N GLN A 367 -7.22 7.32 -2.30
CA GLN A 367 -6.56 6.64 -1.17
C GLN A 367 -6.22 7.60 -0.03
N ALA A 368 -6.08 8.89 -0.32
CA ALA A 368 -6.13 9.98 0.64
C ALA A 368 -7.57 10.19 1.17
N GLY A 369 -8.20 9.10 1.67
CA GLY A 369 -9.29 9.23 2.61
C GLY A 369 -8.84 10.05 3.82
N PRO A 370 -9.72 10.84 4.46
CA PRO A 370 -9.28 11.91 5.34
C PRO A 370 -8.42 11.40 6.51
N ARG A 371 -7.50 12.27 6.93
CA ARG A 371 -6.46 12.21 8.00
C ARG A 371 -6.89 11.72 9.40
N LEU A 372 -8.02 11.03 9.52
CA LEU A 372 -8.69 10.69 10.77
C LEU A 372 -8.25 9.34 11.39
N CYS A 373 -7.44 8.52 10.71
CA CYS A 373 -6.94 7.28 11.33
C CYS A 373 -5.96 7.57 12.49
N HIS A 374 -5.18 8.64 12.36
CA HIS A 374 -4.06 8.93 13.26
C HIS A 374 -4.46 9.36 14.67
N PHE A 375 -5.51 10.15 14.82
CA PHE A 375 -5.88 10.71 16.13
C PHE A 375 -6.83 9.82 16.94
N CYS A 376 -7.55 8.90 16.28
CA CYS A 376 -8.57 8.10 16.96
C CYS A 376 -7.99 6.86 17.66
N ILE A 377 -6.93 6.22 17.14
CA ILE A 377 -6.46 4.92 17.68
C ILE A 377 -5.15 5.00 18.46
N ALA A 378 -4.27 5.97 18.20
CA ALA A 378 -3.07 6.14 19.03
C ALA A 378 -3.38 6.52 20.50
N ARG A 379 -4.57 7.09 20.77
CA ARG A 379 -5.13 7.26 22.14
C ARG A 379 -5.95 6.05 22.64
N VAL A 380 -6.33 5.15 21.74
CA VAL A 380 -7.11 3.93 21.98
C VAL A 380 -6.17 2.72 21.84
N VAL A 381 -4.91 2.88 22.25
CA VAL A 381 -4.15 1.76 22.81
C VAL A 381 -4.90 1.37 24.08
N PRO A 382 -5.18 0.08 24.34
CA PRO A 382 -5.83 -0.33 25.57
C PRO A 382 -4.95 0.09 26.75
N ARG A 383 -5.23 1.25 27.34
CA ARG A 383 -4.95 1.43 28.76
C ARG A 383 -5.85 0.42 29.45
N ALA A 384 -5.20 -0.58 30.02
CA ALA A 384 -5.79 -1.59 30.88
C ALA A 384 -6.46 -0.94 32.10
N SER A 385 -7.60 -0.28 31.88
CA SER A 385 -8.33 0.46 32.91
C SER A 385 -9.83 0.42 32.65
N TRP A 386 -10.40 -0.79 32.58
CA TRP A 386 -11.76 -1.11 33.05
C TRP A 386 -11.95 -2.64 33.19
N PRO A 387 -12.39 -3.13 34.37
CA PRO A 387 -11.56 -3.50 35.50
C PRO A 387 -10.90 -4.90 35.39
N ARG A 388 -9.91 -5.09 36.26
CA ARG A 388 -9.12 -6.31 36.50
C ARG A 388 -9.95 -7.54 36.91
N GLN A 389 -9.44 -8.68 36.47
CA GLN A 389 -9.41 -10.01 37.09
C GLN A 389 -10.74 -10.69 37.47
N ILE A 390 -11.10 -11.71 36.68
CA ILE A 390 -11.37 -13.06 37.22
C ILE A 390 -10.49 -14.07 36.47
N ALA A 391 -10.02 -15.03 37.25
CA ALA A 391 -8.85 -15.87 37.09
C ALA A 391 -8.76 -16.68 35.78
N THR A 392 -7.51 -16.94 35.41
CA THR A 392 -7.08 -18.12 34.66
C THR A 392 -7.60 -19.40 35.33
N LYS A 393 -8.45 -20.17 34.66
CA LYS A 393 -8.42 -21.64 34.74
C LYS A 393 -9.18 -22.25 33.56
N ALA A 394 -8.59 -23.31 33.04
CA ALA A 394 -9.06 -24.16 31.94
C ALA A 394 -10.31 -25.00 32.33
N SER A 395 -11.33 -24.38 32.94
CA SER A 395 -12.58 -25.04 33.39
C SER A 395 -13.83 -24.53 32.66
N GLY A 396 -13.69 -23.76 31.58
CA GLY A 396 -14.80 -23.02 30.95
C GLY A 396 -15.61 -23.77 29.88
N SER A 397 -15.01 -24.76 29.20
CA SER A 397 -15.66 -25.48 28.10
C SER A 397 -16.87 -26.30 28.54
N ASP A 398 -16.70 -27.04 29.64
CA ASP A 398 -17.77 -27.87 30.20
C ASP A 398 -18.85 -26.97 30.83
N ALA A 399 -18.45 -25.87 31.48
CA ALA A 399 -19.36 -24.92 32.09
C ALA A 399 -20.32 -24.25 31.08
N LEU A 400 -19.87 -23.97 29.85
CA LEU A 400 -20.75 -23.43 28.81
C LEU A 400 -21.74 -24.49 28.31
N CYS A 401 -21.29 -25.73 28.13
CA CYS A 401 -22.16 -26.85 27.76
C CYS A 401 -23.22 -27.10 28.82
N ASP A 402 -22.82 -27.18 30.09
CA ASP A 402 -23.70 -27.33 31.25
C ASP A 402 -24.69 -26.16 31.35
N TRP A 403 -24.24 -24.94 31.08
CA TRP A 403 -25.13 -23.78 31.06
C TRP A 403 -26.19 -23.92 29.97
N VAL A 404 -25.84 -24.32 28.74
CA VAL A 404 -26.84 -24.54 27.67
C VAL A 404 -27.87 -25.59 28.10
N VAL A 405 -27.44 -26.69 28.71
CA VAL A 405 -28.35 -27.73 29.23
C VAL A 405 -29.24 -27.18 30.35
N SER A 406 -28.69 -26.38 31.28
CA SER A 406 -29.45 -25.73 32.36
C SER A 406 -30.52 -24.76 31.85
N GLN A 407 -30.33 -24.20 30.64
CA GLN A 407 -31.30 -23.33 29.98
C GLN A 407 -32.40 -24.11 29.23
N GLY A 408 -32.41 -25.44 29.30
CA GLY A 408 -33.32 -26.30 28.55
C GLY A 408 -32.83 -26.67 27.15
N GLY A 409 -31.56 -26.40 26.84
CA GLY A 409 -30.90 -26.83 25.62
C GLY A 409 -30.51 -28.31 25.65
N GLY A 410 -30.19 -28.83 24.48
CA GLY A 410 -29.80 -30.23 24.29
C GLY A 410 -28.49 -30.30 23.52
N LEU A 411 -27.57 -31.15 23.98
CA LEU A 411 -26.25 -31.34 23.39
C LEU A 411 -26.06 -32.82 23.06
N ARG A 412 -25.52 -33.10 21.88
CA ARG A 412 -25.24 -34.47 21.45
C ARG A 412 -23.93 -34.55 20.69
N SER A 413 -23.11 -35.53 21.05
CA SER A 413 -21.94 -35.97 20.27
C SER A 413 -20.91 -34.87 19.97
N LEU A 414 -20.73 -33.90 20.88
CA LEU A 414 -19.80 -32.79 20.70
C LEU A 414 -18.88 -32.58 21.90
N LYS A 415 -17.75 -31.93 21.65
CA LYS A 415 -16.82 -31.40 22.66
C LYS A 415 -16.18 -30.10 22.13
N ILE A 416 -15.64 -29.30 23.02
CA ILE A 416 -14.88 -28.08 22.68
C ILE A 416 -13.39 -28.43 22.77
N GLU A 417 -12.65 -28.15 21.70
CA GLU A 417 -11.20 -28.35 21.66
C GLU A 417 -10.48 -27.08 21.19
N SER A 418 -9.18 -26.96 21.50
CA SER A 418 -8.34 -25.96 20.87
C SER A 418 -8.13 -26.34 19.40
N GLY A 419 -8.58 -25.48 18.48
CA GLY A 419 -8.35 -25.65 17.06
C GLY A 419 -6.87 -25.50 16.70
N GLU A 420 -6.49 -26.03 15.54
CA GLU A 420 -5.10 -25.94 15.06
C GLU A 420 -4.71 -24.49 14.72
N GLY A 421 -3.51 -24.10 15.14
CA GLY A 421 -2.92 -22.78 14.87
C GLY A 421 -3.54 -21.68 15.71
N ASN A 422 -3.82 -20.52 15.10
CA ASN A 422 -4.36 -19.34 15.80
C ASN A 422 -5.90 -19.27 15.74
N ARG A 423 -6.58 -20.40 15.50
CA ARG A 423 -8.04 -20.49 15.29
C ARG A 423 -8.86 -20.47 16.59
N GLY A 424 -8.20 -20.51 17.75
CA GLY A 424 -8.89 -20.45 19.05
C GLY A 424 -9.57 -21.78 19.39
N PHE A 425 -10.75 -21.73 20.01
CA PHE A 425 -11.53 -22.91 20.36
C PHE A 425 -12.55 -23.24 19.27
N GLU A 426 -12.73 -24.54 18.98
CA GLU A 426 -13.65 -25.06 17.97
C GLU A 426 -14.55 -26.15 18.55
N LEU A 427 -15.76 -26.28 17.97
CA LEU A 427 -16.64 -27.42 18.23
C LEU A 427 -16.21 -28.60 17.37
N VAL A 428 -16.02 -29.76 17.99
CA VAL A 428 -15.62 -30.99 17.28
C VAL A 428 -16.53 -32.15 17.64
N ALA A 429 -16.66 -33.09 16.70
CA ALA A 429 -17.43 -34.31 16.90
C ALA A 429 -16.77 -35.21 17.96
N ALA A 430 -17.50 -35.56 19.02
CA ALA A 430 -17.00 -36.45 20.07
C ALA A 430 -17.01 -37.93 19.63
N GLU A 431 -17.88 -38.26 18.69
CA GLU A 431 -18.11 -39.57 18.08
C GLU A 431 -18.54 -39.38 16.62
N ASP A 432 -18.70 -40.46 15.86
CA ASP A 432 -19.22 -40.39 14.49
C ASP A 432 -20.70 -39.95 14.52
N ILE A 433 -21.02 -38.89 13.78
CA ILE A 433 -22.35 -38.27 13.77
C ILE A 433 -22.99 -38.51 12.41
N ALA A 434 -24.12 -39.21 12.39
CA ALA A 434 -24.90 -39.44 11.17
C ALA A 434 -25.49 -38.12 10.61
N GLU A 435 -25.75 -38.10 9.30
CA GLU A 435 -26.48 -37.02 8.62
C GLU A 435 -27.86 -36.76 9.26
N GLY A 436 -28.29 -35.49 9.32
CA GLY A 436 -29.59 -35.09 9.86
C GLY A 436 -29.68 -35.11 11.38
N THR A 437 -28.60 -35.45 12.09
CA THR A 437 -28.57 -35.47 13.54
C THR A 437 -28.59 -34.05 14.09
N THR A 438 -29.45 -33.79 15.09
CA THR A 438 -29.41 -32.55 15.87
C THR A 438 -28.29 -32.65 16.90
N VAL A 439 -27.27 -31.82 16.75
CA VAL A 439 -26.08 -31.79 17.64
C VAL A 439 -26.24 -30.77 18.76
N ILE A 440 -26.93 -29.66 18.49
CA ILE A 440 -27.26 -28.63 19.48
C ILE A 440 -28.72 -28.22 19.30
N SER A 441 -29.48 -28.18 20.38
CA SER A 441 -30.77 -27.48 20.48
C SER A 441 -30.67 -26.37 21.52
N LEU A 442 -31.07 -25.16 21.14
CA LEU A 442 -30.93 -23.94 21.90
C LEU A 442 -32.29 -23.22 21.99
N PRO A 443 -32.91 -23.12 23.17
CA PRO A 443 -34.19 -22.44 23.32
C PRO A 443 -34.11 -20.95 22.96
N GLU A 444 -35.20 -20.36 22.45
CA GLU A 444 -35.22 -18.92 22.07
C GLU A 444 -34.75 -18.03 23.23
N ALA A 445 -35.20 -18.35 24.45
CA ALA A 445 -34.85 -17.60 25.66
C ALA A 445 -33.36 -17.66 26.05
N ALA A 446 -32.59 -18.60 25.51
CA ALA A 446 -31.14 -18.69 25.72
C ALA A 446 -30.35 -17.84 24.72
N THR A 447 -30.96 -17.44 23.60
CA THR A 447 -30.34 -16.53 22.62
C THR A 447 -30.20 -15.12 23.20
N LEU A 448 -29.18 -14.38 22.77
CA LEU A 448 -28.97 -12.99 23.17
C LEU A 448 -29.20 -12.07 21.98
N ALA A 449 -30.32 -11.35 22.00
CA ALA A 449 -30.74 -10.42 20.96
C ALA A 449 -31.08 -9.05 21.56
N TYR A 450 -31.23 -8.05 20.69
CA TYR A 450 -31.94 -6.81 21.02
C TYR A 450 -33.33 -6.85 20.37
N ASP A 451 -34.37 -6.70 21.19
CA ASP A 451 -35.75 -6.63 20.74
C ASP A 451 -36.50 -5.45 21.39
N ASP A 452 -37.46 -4.92 20.64
CA ASP A 452 -38.37 -3.88 21.12
C ASP A 452 -39.30 -4.51 22.17
N GLY A 453 -39.05 -4.20 23.45
CA GLY A 453 -39.89 -4.61 24.57
C GLY A 453 -39.23 -5.48 25.65
N LYS A 454 -38.12 -6.20 25.38
CA LYS A 454 -37.34 -6.88 26.44
C LYS A 454 -36.00 -6.22 26.74
N THR A 455 -35.62 -5.24 25.93
CA THR A 455 -34.47 -4.38 26.18
C THR A 455 -34.88 -3.20 27.07
N ASP A 456 -34.01 -2.80 28.01
CA ASP A 456 -34.24 -1.60 28.80
C ASP A 456 -34.46 -0.38 27.88
N HIS A 457 -35.44 0.45 28.20
CA HIS A 457 -35.87 1.57 27.38
C HIS A 457 -34.75 2.58 27.05
N LYS A 458 -33.82 2.83 27.99
CA LYS A 458 -32.70 3.75 27.78
C LYS A 458 -31.69 3.16 26.82
N LEU A 459 -31.36 1.89 27.01
CA LEU A 459 -30.49 1.15 26.09
C LEU A 459 -31.12 1.06 24.69
N GLN A 460 -32.44 0.82 24.61
CA GLN A 460 -33.15 0.74 23.35
C GLN A 460 -33.14 2.09 22.60
N ALA A 461 -33.27 3.21 23.31
CA ALA A 461 -33.16 4.54 22.71
C ALA A 461 -31.78 4.75 22.05
N LEU A 462 -30.70 4.34 22.71
CA LEU A 462 -29.34 4.40 22.12
C LEU A 462 -29.21 3.49 20.90
N ILE A 463 -29.69 2.24 20.98
CA ILE A 463 -29.67 1.28 19.87
C ILE A 463 -30.40 1.84 18.64
N ASN A 464 -31.52 2.52 18.85
CA ASN A 464 -32.33 3.07 17.76
C ASN A 464 -31.68 4.27 17.05
N GLN A 465 -30.72 4.95 17.67
CA GLN A 465 -29.93 6.00 17.02
C GLN A 465 -28.93 5.44 15.99
N ILE A 466 -28.48 4.20 16.18
CA ILE A 466 -27.53 3.56 15.26
C ILE A 466 -28.27 3.14 14.00
N PRO A 467 -27.79 3.42 12.78
CA PRO A 467 -28.38 2.94 11.54
C PRO A 467 -28.58 1.41 11.49
N ALA A 468 -29.64 0.94 10.81
CA ALA A 468 -30.01 -0.48 10.81
C ALA A 468 -29.00 -1.39 10.09
N ASP A 469 -28.25 -0.84 9.13
CA ASP A 469 -27.13 -1.48 8.43
C ASP A 469 -25.95 -1.76 9.37
N LEU A 470 -25.77 -0.96 10.42
CA LEU A 470 -24.77 -1.17 11.48
C LEU A 470 -25.30 -2.07 12.60
N TRP A 471 -25.96 -3.17 12.24
CA TRP A 471 -26.53 -4.14 13.17
C TRP A 471 -25.53 -4.66 14.21
N GLY A 472 -24.25 -4.75 13.83
CA GLY A 472 -23.18 -5.21 14.73
C GLY A 472 -22.98 -4.27 15.93
N ALA A 473 -23.07 -2.96 15.70
CA ALA A 473 -22.98 -1.97 16.77
C ALA A 473 -24.24 -1.97 17.65
N ARG A 474 -25.42 -2.20 17.06
CA ARG A 474 -26.69 -2.33 17.81
C ARG A 474 -26.65 -3.49 18.81
N LEU A 475 -26.30 -4.69 18.36
CA LEU A 475 -26.19 -5.85 19.24
C LEU A 475 -24.99 -5.73 20.21
N ALA A 476 -23.92 -5.02 19.84
CA ALA A 476 -22.78 -4.77 20.72
C ALA A 476 -23.20 -4.02 22.00
N LEU A 477 -24.05 -2.98 21.89
CA LEU A 477 -24.56 -2.26 23.07
C LEU A 477 -25.31 -3.20 24.02
N ARG A 478 -26.11 -4.12 23.47
CA ARG A 478 -26.81 -5.13 24.26
C ARG A 478 -25.85 -6.09 24.95
N VAL A 479 -24.84 -6.61 24.24
CA VAL A 479 -23.81 -7.50 24.81
C VAL A 479 -23.03 -6.79 25.93
N ILE A 480 -22.67 -5.53 25.73
CA ILE A 480 -21.94 -4.71 26.72
C ILE A 480 -22.81 -4.49 27.97
N SER A 481 -24.09 -4.14 27.80
CA SER A 481 -25.02 -3.99 28.91
C SER A 481 -25.18 -5.27 29.74
N GLU A 482 -25.28 -6.44 29.09
CA GLU A 482 -25.31 -7.73 29.78
C GLU A 482 -23.98 -8.06 30.45
N ARG A 483 -22.85 -7.70 29.85
CA ARG A 483 -21.53 -7.90 30.45
C ARG A 483 -21.33 -7.08 31.73
N ILE A 484 -21.84 -5.84 31.75
CA ILE A 484 -21.75 -4.95 32.91
C ILE A 484 -22.55 -5.48 34.10
N LYS A 485 -23.66 -6.19 33.85
CA LYS A 485 -24.43 -6.88 34.90
C LYS A 485 -23.64 -7.99 35.59
N ALA A 486 -22.55 -8.49 34.98
CA ALA A 486 -21.72 -9.58 35.49
C ALA A 486 -22.59 -10.77 35.94
N THR A 487 -22.38 -11.29 37.16
CA THR A 487 -23.12 -12.44 37.71
C THR A 487 -24.64 -12.24 37.80
N ASN A 488 -25.15 -11.01 37.69
CA ASN A 488 -26.59 -10.74 37.63
C ASN A 488 -27.18 -10.96 36.23
N SER A 489 -26.34 -11.14 35.19
CA SER A 489 -26.80 -11.50 33.86
C SER A 489 -27.06 -13.00 33.77
N LYS A 490 -28.21 -13.36 33.20
CA LYS A 490 -28.52 -14.74 32.77
C LYS A 490 -27.44 -15.31 31.83
N TRP A 491 -26.83 -14.44 31.02
CA TRP A 491 -25.83 -14.82 30.01
C TRP A 491 -24.39 -14.71 30.53
N ASN A 492 -24.15 -14.53 31.84
CA ASN A 492 -22.80 -14.32 32.37
C ASN A 492 -21.83 -15.43 31.95
N THR A 493 -22.22 -16.70 32.11
CA THR A 493 -21.39 -17.86 31.71
C THR A 493 -21.04 -17.83 30.23
N TYR A 494 -22.00 -17.46 29.37
CA TYR A 494 -21.74 -17.31 27.95
C TYR A 494 -20.79 -16.14 27.65
N ILE A 495 -21.04 -14.97 28.26
CA ILE A 495 -20.27 -13.75 28.03
C ILE A 495 -18.82 -13.89 28.53
N GLU A 496 -18.60 -14.59 29.65
CA GLU A 496 -17.26 -14.88 30.18
C GLU A 496 -16.44 -15.80 29.27
N ASN A 497 -17.11 -16.64 28.48
CA ASN A 497 -16.47 -17.52 27.48
C ASN A 497 -16.24 -16.83 26.12
N LEU A 498 -16.72 -15.59 25.93
CA LEU A 498 -16.43 -14.83 24.72
C LEU A 498 -14.95 -14.43 24.66
N PRO A 499 -14.36 -14.32 23.45
CA PRO A 499 -12.98 -13.90 23.29
C PRO A 499 -12.72 -12.53 23.94
N ARG A 500 -11.63 -12.42 24.71
CA ARG A 500 -11.19 -11.14 25.31
C ARG A 500 -10.70 -10.15 24.25
N GLY A 501 -10.14 -10.67 23.17
CA GLY A 501 -9.80 -9.95 21.96
C GLY A 501 -10.03 -10.89 20.79
N ILE A 502 -10.09 -10.34 19.58
CA ILE A 502 -10.33 -11.11 18.37
C ILE A 502 -9.10 -10.91 17.49
N PRO A 503 -8.14 -11.86 17.56
CA PRO A 503 -6.92 -11.78 16.78
C PRO A 503 -7.24 -11.60 15.29
N GLY A 504 -6.45 -10.80 14.59
CA GLY A 504 -6.59 -10.60 13.16
C GLY A 504 -7.68 -9.61 12.73
N LEU A 505 -8.53 -9.10 13.64
CA LEU A 505 -9.50 -8.07 13.29
C LEU A 505 -8.81 -6.72 13.02
N PRO A 506 -8.97 -6.12 11.82
CA PRO A 506 -8.21 -4.93 11.45
C PRO A 506 -8.53 -3.66 12.24
N ILE A 507 -9.68 -3.59 12.92
CA ILE A 507 -10.00 -2.47 13.82
C ILE A 507 -9.05 -2.39 15.03
N PHE A 508 -8.34 -3.49 15.33
CA PHE A 508 -7.33 -3.56 16.39
C PHE A 508 -5.89 -3.56 15.87
N PHE A 509 -5.70 -3.46 14.54
CA PHE A 509 -4.37 -3.44 13.95
C PHE A 509 -3.58 -2.21 14.38
N GLN A 510 -2.30 -2.45 14.66
CA GLN A 510 -1.33 -1.38 14.77
C GLN A 510 -1.05 -0.77 13.40
N ARG A 511 -0.45 0.43 13.41
CA ARG A 511 -0.18 1.23 12.21
C ARG A 511 0.56 0.41 11.14
N GLU A 512 1.54 -0.38 11.55
CA GLU A 512 2.38 -1.19 10.68
C GLU A 512 1.57 -2.26 9.94
N ALA A 513 0.61 -2.89 10.62
CA ALA A 513 -0.27 -3.88 10.02
C ALA A 513 -1.28 -3.25 9.05
N VAL A 514 -1.85 -2.09 9.39
CA VAL A 514 -2.74 -1.34 8.49
C VAL A 514 -1.99 -0.90 7.23
N GLN A 515 -0.76 -0.41 7.36
CA GLN A 515 0.10 -0.07 6.22
C GLN A 515 0.52 -1.32 5.43
N GLY A 516 0.72 -2.43 6.12
CA GLY A 516 1.07 -3.73 5.55
C GLY A 516 0.01 -4.28 4.58
N LEU A 517 -1.27 -3.91 4.75
CA LEU A 517 -2.37 -4.33 3.86
C LEU A 517 -2.19 -3.83 2.42
N GLN A 518 -1.62 -2.64 2.22
CA GLN A 518 -1.43 -2.02 0.89
C GLN A 518 -2.67 -2.08 -0.02
N TYR A 519 -3.87 -2.04 0.56
CA TYR A 519 -5.12 -2.28 -0.13
C TYR A 519 -6.22 -1.35 0.38
N ALA A 520 -6.50 -0.33 -0.43
CA ALA A 520 -7.31 0.81 -0.04
C ALA A 520 -8.77 0.50 0.36
N PRO A 521 -9.51 -0.41 -0.29
CA PRO A 521 -10.90 -0.70 0.08
C PRO A 521 -11.04 -1.11 1.55
N VAL A 522 -10.19 -2.04 2.02
CA VAL A 522 -10.19 -2.48 3.42
C VAL A 522 -9.70 -1.34 4.34
N THR A 523 -8.60 -0.66 4.01
CA THR A 523 -8.11 0.47 4.81
C THR A 523 -9.17 1.58 4.97
N HIS A 524 -9.95 1.85 3.93
CA HIS A 524 -11.05 2.81 3.99
C HIS A 524 -12.16 2.37 4.96
N GLN A 525 -12.56 1.09 4.91
CA GLN A 525 -13.57 0.55 5.83
C GLN A 525 -13.11 0.56 7.28
N ILE A 526 -11.83 0.25 7.55
CA ILE A 526 -11.23 0.36 8.88
C ILE A 526 -11.38 1.79 9.41
N ASN A 527 -11.00 2.78 8.58
CA ASN A 527 -11.10 4.20 8.96
C ASN A 527 -12.54 4.62 9.24
N LYS A 528 -13.50 4.18 8.41
CA LYS A 528 -14.92 4.49 8.60
C LYS A 528 -15.45 3.93 9.92
N ARG A 529 -15.13 2.67 10.23
CA ARG A 529 -15.54 2.00 11.48
C ARG A 529 -14.94 2.70 12.71
N CYS A 530 -13.65 3.03 12.68
CA CYS A 530 -12.97 3.67 13.80
C CYS A 530 -13.52 5.08 14.09
N ARG A 531 -13.85 5.85 13.06
CA ARG A 531 -14.51 7.16 13.22
C ARG A 531 -15.89 7.00 13.86
N PHE A 532 -16.71 6.08 13.35
CA PHE A 532 -18.02 5.81 13.92
C PHE A 532 -17.92 5.47 15.42
N LEU A 533 -17.01 4.57 15.79
CA LEU A 533 -16.80 4.18 17.19
C LEU A 533 -16.45 5.39 18.07
N LEU A 534 -15.52 6.25 17.63
CA LEU A 534 -15.11 7.43 18.40
C LEU A 534 -16.24 8.47 18.48
N ASP A 535 -16.89 8.76 17.36
CA ASP A 535 -17.97 9.74 17.27
C ASP A 535 -19.15 9.32 18.16
N TYR A 536 -19.60 8.08 18.02
CA TYR A 536 -20.75 7.57 18.76
C TYR A 536 -20.48 7.47 20.26
N THR A 537 -19.29 7.01 20.67
CA THR A 537 -18.94 6.94 22.10
C THR A 537 -18.82 8.33 22.73
N THR A 538 -18.21 9.28 22.02
CA THR A 538 -17.99 10.64 22.55
C THR A 538 -19.28 11.46 22.60
N LYS A 539 -20.13 11.35 21.58
CA LYS A 539 -21.34 12.19 21.45
C LYS A 539 -22.54 11.57 22.16
N GLU A 540 -22.73 10.26 22.02
CA GLU A 540 -23.95 9.59 22.49
C GLU A 540 -23.74 8.82 23.80
N LEU A 541 -22.60 8.12 24.00
CA LEU A 541 -22.44 7.26 25.18
C LEU A 541 -21.93 7.98 26.44
N GLN A 542 -21.09 9.02 26.32
CA GLN A 542 -20.50 9.73 27.48
C GLN A 542 -21.53 10.38 28.42
N GLY A 543 -22.74 10.68 27.94
CA GLY A 543 -23.84 11.27 28.73
C GLY A 543 -24.90 10.29 29.21
N ASN A 544 -24.83 9.02 28.82
CA ASN A 544 -25.90 8.02 29.01
C ASN A 544 -25.43 6.80 29.83
N ALA A 545 -24.59 7.04 30.85
CA ALA A 545 -24.05 5.98 31.71
C ALA A 545 -25.14 5.20 32.48
N ASP A 546 -26.30 5.81 32.69
CA ASP A 546 -27.46 5.20 33.33
C ASP A 546 -28.06 4.03 32.53
N ALA A 547 -27.92 4.01 31.19
CA ALA A 547 -28.22 2.84 30.37
C ALA A 547 -27.28 1.64 30.64
N PHE A 548 -26.16 1.89 31.33
CA PHE A 548 -25.08 0.95 31.63
C PHE A 548 -24.78 0.89 33.14
N GLN A 549 -25.80 1.01 33.99
CA GLN A 549 -25.66 0.93 35.46
C GLN A 549 -24.67 1.95 36.07
N GLY A 550 -24.58 3.13 35.46
CA GLY A 550 -23.67 4.19 35.87
C GLY A 550 -22.22 3.98 35.40
N GLN A 551 -21.93 2.95 34.60
CA GLN A 551 -20.61 2.75 34.01
C GLN A 551 -20.47 3.45 32.66
N ASN A 552 -19.30 4.03 32.41
CA ASN A 552 -18.99 4.64 31.12
C ASN A 552 -18.53 3.57 30.12
N VAL A 553 -19.12 3.57 28.93
CA VAL A 553 -18.72 2.72 27.82
C VAL A 553 -17.82 3.51 26.88
N ASP A 554 -16.54 3.14 26.81
CA ASP A 554 -15.56 3.79 25.94
C ASP A 554 -15.49 3.14 24.53
N ALA A 555 -14.69 3.74 23.65
CA ALA A 555 -14.50 3.23 22.29
C ALA A 555 -13.89 1.82 22.25
N ASN A 556 -13.06 1.44 23.23
CA ASN A 556 -12.49 0.10 23.31
C ASN A 556 -13.56 -0.95 23.59
N ALA A 557 -14.44 -0.68 24.57
CA ALA A 557 -15.54 -1.57 24.93
C ALA A 557 -16.51 -1.75 23.76
N LEU A 558 -16.84 -0.66 23.05
CA LEU A 558 -17.68 -0.73 21.86
C LEU A 558 -16.99 -1.46 20.70
N ALA A 559 -15.70 -1.23 20.46
CA ALA A 559 -14.92 -1.94 19.44
C ALA A 559 -14.87 -3.45 19.72
N TRP A 560 -14.62 -3.84 20.98
CA TRP A 560 -14.67 -5.23 21.42
C TRP A 560 -16.06 -5.84 21.19
N GLY A 561 -17.12 -5.17 21.65
CA GLY A 561 -18.49 -5.64 21.50
C GLY A 561 -18.86 -5.81 20.02
N MET A 562 -18.49 -4.85 19.18
CA MET A 562 -18.73 -4.90 17.74
C MET A 562 -17.99 -6.06 17.09
N GLY A 563 -16.69 -6.23 17.39
CA GLY A 563 -15.92 -7.35 16.84
C GLY A 563 -16.49 -8.71 17.24
N VAL A 564 -16.91 -8.86 18.51
CA VAL A 564 -17.52 -10.11 18.99
C VAL A 564 -18.80 -10.39 18.25
N VAL A 565 -19.65 -9.37 18.10
CA VAL A 565 -20.94 -9.52 17.45
C VAL A 565 -20.81 -9.77 15.94
N THR A 566 -19.91 -9.08 15.24
CA THR A 566 -19.76 -9.27 13.79
C THR A 566 -19.17 -10.64 13.45
N SER A 567 -18.32 -11.18 14.33
CA SER A 567 -17.68 -12.48 14.10
C SER A 567 -18.56 -13.69 14.47
N ARG A 568 -19.64 -13.48 15.24
CA ARG A 568 -20.41 -14.58 15.88
C ARG A 568 -21.93 -14.41 15.83
N GLY A 569 -22.42 -13.25 15.39
CA GLY A 569 -23.85 -12.93 15.35
C GLY A 569 -24.57 -13.59 14.17
N PHE A 570 -25.84 -13.94 14.39
CA PHE A 570 -26.71 -14.58 13.40
C PHE A 570 -27.94 -13.72 13.10
N ARG A 571 -28.41 -13.77 11.86
CA ARG A 571 -29.67 -13.14 11.44
C ARG A 571 -30.66 -14.19 10.96
N LEU A 572 -31.28 -14.87 11.93
CA LEU A 572 -32.11 -16.07 11.69
C LEU A 572 -33.38 -15.80 10.86
N LYS A 573 -33.97 -14.60 11.01
CA LYS A 573 -35.21 -14.18 10.34
C LYS A 573 -34.93 -13.30 9.09
N GLY A 574 -33.74 -13.40 8.51
CA GLY A 574 -33.34 -12.68 7.29
C GLY A 574 -32.70 -11.30 7.53
N LEU A 575 -32.37 -10.61 6.43
CA LEU A 575 -31.58 -9.35 6.40
C LEU A 575 -32.30 -8.11 6.94
N SER A 576 -33.55 -8.21 7.37
CA SER A 576 -34.28 -7.12 8.01
C SER A 576 -34.50 -7.34 9.51
N ALA A 577 -34.22 -8.55 10.02
CA ALA A 577 -34.44 -8.89 11.41
C ALA A 577 -33.24 -8.52 12.31
N SER A 578 -33.52 -8.35 13.61
CA SER A 578 -32.49 -8.17 14.62
C SER A 578 -31.50 -9.34 14.61
N ALA A 579 -30.22 -9.01 14.75
CA ALA A 579 -29.19 -10.02 14.94
C ALA A 579 -29.27 -10.60 16.36
N SER A 580 -28.77 -11.83 16.52
CA SER A 580 -28.75 -12.54 17.79
C SER A 580 -27.46 -13.33 17.92
N MET A 581 -26.93 -13.38 19.13
CA MET A 581 -25.86 -14.31 19.48
C MET A 581 -26.48 -15.65 19.87
N LEU A 582 -25.87 -16.73 19.40
CA LEU A 582 -26.31 -18.11 19.64
C LEU A 582 -25.24 -18.84 20.45
N PRO A 583 -25.32 -18.82 21.80
CA PRO A 583 -24.34 -19.48 22.65
C PRO A 583 -24.05 -20.91 22.20
N LEU A 584 -22.76 -21.26 22.22
CA LEU A 584 -22.19 -22.54 21.79
C LEU A 584 -22.22 -22.76 20.26
N ILE A 585 -23.33 -22.46 19.57
CA ILE A 585 -23.43 -22.59 18.10
C ILE A 585 -22.42 -21.67 17.41
N ASP A 586 -22.24 -20.46 17.94
CA ASP A 586 -21.33 -19.42 17.43
C ASP A 586 -19.83 -19.72 17.59
N MET A 587 -19.48 -20.89 18.15
CA MET A 587 -18.10 -21.41 18.20
C MET A 587 -17.73 -22.25 16.97
N SER A 588 -18.70 -22.56 16.10
CA SER A 588 -18.46 -23.34 14.88
C SER A 588 -17.67 -22.51 13.87
N SER A 589 -16.64 -23.10 13.26
CA SER A 589 -15.80 -22.40 12.28
C SER A 589 -16.42 -22.37 10.88
N HIS A 590 -15.87 -21.50 10.02
CA HIS A 590 -16.32 -21.33 8.64
C HIS A 590 -15.84 -22.45 7.71
N SER A 591 -16.73 -22.91 6.83
CA SER A 591 -16.38 -23.66 5.61
C SER A 591 -17.33 -23.29 4.46
N PHE A 592 -16.79 -23.19 3.23
CA PHE A 592 -17.60 -23.10 2.01
C PHE A 592 -18.35 -24.41 1.70
N GLU A 593 -17.86 -25.52 2.25
CA GLU A 593 -18.56 -26.80 2.27
C GLU A 593 -18.85 -27.15 3.74
N PRO A 594 -19.89 -26.57 4.34
CA PRO A 594 -20.18 -26.82 5.75
C PRO A 594 -20.70 -28.25 5.94
N ASN A 595 -20.42 -28.83 7.10
CA ASN A 595 -21.03 -30.10 7.50
C ASN A 595 -22.25 -29.92 8.42
N CYS A 596 -22.54 -28.69 8.84
CA CYS A 596 -23.68 -28.36 9.68
C CYS A 596 -24.47 -27.16 9.13
N LYS A 597 -25.73 -27.03 9.55
CA LYS A 597 -26.54 -25.82 9.36
C LYS A 597 -27.32 -25.47 10.61
N VAL A 598 -27.63 -24.18 10.75
CA VAL A 598 -28.51 -23.66 11.79
C VAL A 598 -29.92 -23.53 11.24
N GLN A 599 -30.92 -23.96 12.02
CA GLN A 599 -32.33 -23.86 11.68
C GLN A 599 -33.11 -23.27 12.85
N GLN A 600 -33.92 -22.25 12.57
CA GLN A 600 -34.92 -21.76 13.51
C GLN A 600 -36.23 -22.55 13.36
N LEU A 601 -36.81 -22.95 14.48
CA LEU A 601 -38.07 -23.67 14.59
C LEU A 601 -39.25 -22.69 14.74
N SER A 602 -40.47 -23.17 14.51
CA SER A 602 -41.69 -22.34 14.57
C SER A 602 -41.97 -21.75 15.95
N ASN A 603 -41.46 -22.38 17.01
CA ASN A 603 -41.57 -21.92 18.40
C ASN A 603 -40.46 -20.92 18.79
N GLY A 604 -39.60 -20.51 17.85
CA GLY A 604 -38.49 -19.58 18.10
C GLY A 604 -37.16 -20.25 18.43
N ASP A 605 -37.18 -21.52 18.85
CA ASP A 605 -35.97 -22.28 19.21
C ASP A 605 -35.05 -22.48 18.01
N VAL A 606 -33.78 -22.68 18.30
CA VAL A 606 -32.72 -22.82 17.31
C VAL A 606 -32.07 -24.18 17.45
N ARG A 607 -31.79 -24.84 16.33
CA ARG A 607 -31.01 -26.08 16.34
C ARG A 607 -29.89 -26.05 15.32
N MET A 608 -28.80 -26.74 15.62
CA MET A 608 -27.73 -27.05 14.71
C MET A 608 -27.84 -28.52 14.31
N ILE A 609 -27.91 -28.79 13.01
CA ILE A 609 -28.08 -30.14 12.45
C ILE A 609 -26.97 -30.45 11.46
N THR A 610 -26.53 -31.71 11.41
CA THR A 610 -25.56 -32.18 10.43
C THR A 610 -26.18 -32.29 9.03
N LEU A 611 -25.43 -31.88 8.02
CA LEU A 611 -25.76 -31.96 6.60
C LEU A 611 -25.26 -33.23 5.92
N ARG A 612 -24.32 -33.91 6.58
CA ARG A 612 -23.65 -35.13 6.13
C ARG A 612 -23.04 -35.82 7.35
N GLU A 613 -22.56 -37.04 7.16
CA GLU A 613 -21.81 -37.74 8.19
C GLU A 613 -20.55 -36.95 8.61
N VAL A 614 -20.31 -36.87 9.91
CA VAL A 614 -19.12 -36.22 10.49
C VAL A 614 -18.39 -37.22 11.36
N SER A 615 -17.20 -37.63 10.93
CA SER A 615 -16.36 -38.54 11.69
C SER A 615 -15.87 -37.90 12.99
N ARG A 616 -15.67 -38.74 14.01
CA ARG A 616 -15.10 -38.36 15.30
C ARG A 616 -13.83 -37.53 15.14
N GLY A 617 -13.75 -36.45 15.91
CA GLY A 617 -12.60 -35.54 15.95
C GLY A 617 -12.60 -34.47 14.86
N LEU A 618 -13.51 -34.53 13.88
CA LEU A 618 -13.63 -33.48 12.87
C LEU A 618 -14.39 -32.25 13.40
N PRO A 619 -14.02 -31.02 12.98
CA PRO A 619 -14.73 -29.80 13.34
C PRO A 619 -16.16 -29.77 12.81
N LEU A 620 -17.08 -29.26 13.62
CA LEU A 620 -18.44 -28.90 13.20
C LEU A 620 -18.40 -27.51 12.58
N THR A 621 -18.67 -27.44 11.27
CA THR A 621 -18.47 -26.23 10.45
C THR A 621 -19.79 -25.69 9.92
N LEU A 622 -19.89 -24.36 9.91
CA LEU A 622 -21.01 -23.61 9.34
C LEU A 622 -20.53 -22.81 8.12
N SER A 623 -21.47 -22.50 7.22
CA SER A 623 -21.21 -21.49 6.20
C SER A 623 -21.58 -20.12 6.77
N TYR A 624 -20.65 -19.18 6.65
CA TYR A 624 -20.89 -17.77 7.00
C TYR A 624 -21.46 -17.01 5.80
N GLY A 625 -21.72 -17.71 4.69
CA GLY A 625 -22.06 -17.15 3.39
C GLY A 625 -20.88 -17.19 2.41
N ASN A 626 -21.19 -16.88 1.15
CA ASN A 626 -20.22 -16.79 0.06
C ASN A 626 -19.48 -15.44 0.09
N LEU A 627 -18.84 -15.14 1.22
CA LEU A 627 -18.17 -13.87 1.48
C LEU A 627 -16.81 -13.81 0.77
N ASP A 628 -16.44 -12.61 0.32
CA ASP A 628 -15.08 -12.34 -0.13
C ASP A 628 -14.11 -12.19 1.05
N ASN A 629 -12.81 -12.15 0.77
CA ASN A 629 -11.83 -12.01 1.83
C ASN A 629 -11.84 -10.61 2.47
N ASP A 630 -12.41 -9.58 1.82
CA ASP A 630 -12.54 -8.24 2.42
C ASP A 630 -13.50 -8.31 3.61
N ALA A 631 -14.68 -8.90 3.42
CA ALA A 631 -15.67 -9.10 4.45
C ALA A 631 -15.17 -10.07 5.54
N LEU A 632 -14.55 -11.19 5.15
CA LEU A 632 -14.00 -12.15 6.12
C LEU A 632 -12.96 -11.50 7.03
N LEU A 633 -12.06 -10.70 6.46
CA LEU A 633 -11.03 -10.04 7.25
C LEU A 633 -11.63 -8.96 8.16
N LEU A 634 -12.52 -8.11 7.63
CA LEU A 634 -13.11 -7.00 8.38
C LEU A 634 -14.03 -7.43 9.52
N ASP A 635 -14.78 -8.52 9.35
CA ASP A 635 -15.83 -8.94 10.30
C ASP A 635 -15.43 -10.13 11.17
N TYR A 636 -14.53 -10.99 10.69
CA TYR A 636 -14.13 -12.22 11.37
C TYR A 636 -12.63 -12.31 11.70
N GLY A 637 -11.79 -11.42 11.15
CA GLY A 637 -10.37 -11.36 11.48
C GLY A 637 -9.50 -12.42 10.79
N PHE A 638 -10.02 -13.07 9.74
CA PHE A 638 -9.26 -14.03 8.95
C PHE A 638 -9.62 -13.90 7.46
N PHE A 639 -8.85 -14.56 6.59
CA PHE A 639 -9.22 -14.72 5.20
C PHE A 639 -8.98 -16.17 4.77
N VAL A 640 -9.65 -16.61 3.71
CA VAL A 640 -9.49 -17.96 3.18
C VAL A 640 -8.57 -17.91 1.95
N ARG A 641 -7.44 -18.62 2.01
CA ARG A 641 -6.57 -18.81 0.85
C ARG A 641 -7.33 -19.57 -0.23
N GLY A 642 -7.22 -19.08 -1.45
CA GLY A 642 -7.88 -19.68 -2.59
C GLY A 642 -9.40 -19.49 -2.63
N ASN A 643 -9.95 -18.58 -1.83
CA ASN A 643 -11.39 -18.33 -1.74
C ASN A 643 -11.99 -18.09 -3.15
N PRO A 644 -12.94 -18.92 -3.61
CA PRO A 644 -13.51 -18.80 -4.96
C PRO A 644 -14.38 -17.55 -5.13
N HIS A 645 -14.86 -16.97 -4.03
CA HIS A 645 -15.67 -15.77 -3.99
C HIS A 645 -14.85 -14.49 -3.79
N ASP A 646 -13.53 -14.60 -3.69
CA ASP A 646 -12.68 -13.44 -3.42
C ASP A 646 -12.57 -12.49 -4.61
N ARG A 647 -12.47 -11.20 -4.27
CA ARG A 647 -12.53 -10.07 -5.19
C ARG A 647 -11.59 -8.96 -4.78
N VAL A 648 -11.23 -8.14 -5.75
CA VAL A 648 -10.48 -6.90 -5.62
C VAL A 648 -11.41 -5.76 -6.01
N GLY A 649 -11.73 -4.90 -5.05
CA GLY A 649 -12.56 -3.71 -5.21
C GLY A 649 -11.80 -2.56 -5.87
N LEU A 650 -12.46 -1.91 -6.82
CA LEU A 650 -12.00 -0.77 -7.58
C LEU A 650 -13.12 0.27 -7.68
N GLN A 651 -12.72 1.51 -7.98
CA GLN A 651 -13.64 2.60 -8.26
C GLN A 651 -13.71 2.81 -9.76
N PHE A 652 -14.90 2.65 -10.33
CA PHE A 652 -15.13 2.86 -11.76
C PHE A 652 -14.88 4.33 -12.09
N THR A 653 -13.97 4.57 -13.03
CA THR A 653 -13.74 5.90 -13.59
C THR A 653 -13.37 5.74 -15.06
N LEU A 654 -13.72 6.71 -15.90
CA LEU A 654 -13.24 6.71 -17.28
C LEU A 654 -11.70 6.72 -17.34
N ALA A 655 -11.05 7.33 -16.36
CA ALA A 655 -9.60 7.30 -16.22
C ALA A 655 -9.05 5.88 -16.01
N LEU A 656 -9.72 5.03 -15.23
CA LEU A 656 -9.35 3.62 -15.04
C LEU A 656 -9.43 2.85 -16.36
N ILE A 657 -10.52 3.05 -17.12
CA ILE A 657 -10.70 2.36 -18.40
C ILE A 657 -9.69 2.86 -19.44
N LYS A 658 -9.43 4.18 -19.50
CA LYS A 658 -8.37 4.78 -20.32
C LYS A 658 -6.99 4.20 -19.97
N ALA A 659 -6.66 4.10 -18.69
CA ALA A 659 -5.41 3.53 -18.22
C ALA A 659 -5.28 2.05 -18.62
N GLY A 660 -6.34 1.26 -18.42
CA GLY A 660 -6.38 -0.13 -18.84
C GLY A 660 -6.21 -0.30 -20.35
N ARG A 661 -6.88 0.54 -21.16
CA ARG A 661 -6.70 0.56 -22.62
C ARG A 661 -5.27 0.93 -23.00
N ALA A 662 -4.66 1.93 -22.36
CA ALA A 662 -3.29 2.36 -22.62
C ALA A 662 -2.24 1.29 -22.26
N GLU A 663 -2.46 0.51 -21.20
CA GLU A 663 -1.56 -0.59 -20.83
C GLU A 663 -1.46 -1.66 -21.93
N VAL A 664 -2.55 -1.86 -22.68
CA VAL A 664 -2.62 -2.86 -23.75
C VAL A 664 -2.36 -2.28 -25.15
N ALA A 665 -2.57 -0.97 -25.36
CA ALA A 665 -2.28 -0.24 -26.59
C ALA A 665 -0.78 0.03 -26.85
N LYS A 666 0.12 -0.82 -26.33
CA LYS A 666 1.52 -0.91 -26.82
C LYS A 666 1.61 -1.42 -28.27
N ILE A 667 0.47 -1.57 -28.95
CA ILE A 667 0.28 -2.10 -30.31
C ILE A 667 -0.85 -1.30 -30.97
N SER A 668 -0.50 -0.58 -32.03
CA SER A 668 -1.35 0.17 -32.98
C SER A 668 -2.04 1.46 -32.50
N ASP A 669 -1.65 2.52 -33.21
CA ASP A 669 -2.30 3.78 -33.60
C ASP A 669 -2.94 4.73 -32.58
N ALA A 670 -2.25 5.87 -32.48
CA ALA A 670 -2.74 7.22 -32.69
C ALA A 670 -4.27 7.40 -32.91
N ASP A 671 -5.05 7.27 -31.85
CA ASP A 671 -6.21 8.14 -31.68
C ASP A 671 -6.43 8.43 -30.18
N GLN A 672 -5.64 9.39 -29.69
CA GLN A 672 -5.84 10.03 -28.38
C GLN A 672 -6.64 11.33 -28.55
N SER A 673 -7.70 11.29 -29.35
CA SER A 673 -8.67 12.37 -29.45
C SER A 673 -9.88 12.07 -28.53
N SER A 674 -9.84 12.73 -27.36
CA SER A 674 -10.95 13.01 -26.42
C SER A 674 -12.00 11.92 -26.13
N LEU A 675 -11.72 11.05 -25.15
CA LEU A 675 -12.77 10.48 -24.28
C LEU A 675 -13.33 11.54 -23.29
N ASP A 676 -12.93 12.80 -23.43
CA ASP A 676 -13.52 13.92 -22.69
C ASP A 676 -14.86 14.36 -23.31
N SER A 677 -15.17 13.87 -24.53
CA SER A 677 -16.48 13.93 -25.17
C SER A 677 -16.90 12.54 -25.64
N LEU A 678 -17.39 11.70 -24.73
CA LEU A 678 -18.05 10.46 -25.13
C LEU A 678 -19.24 10.78 -26.07
N PRO A 679 -19.43 10.04 -27.17
CA PRO A 679 -20.67 10.06 -27.95
C PRO A 679 -21.90 9.98 -27.04
N SER A 680 -22.97 10.70 -27.41
CA SER A 680 -24.21 10.75 -26.62
C SER A 680 -24.79 9.36 -26.36
N TRP A 681 -24.69 8.44 -27.33
CA TRP A 681 -25.16 7.08 -27.18
C TRP A 681 -24.36 6.28 -26.14
N GLN A 682 -23.03 6.40 -26.09
CA GLN A 682 -22.20 5.73 -25.06
C GLN A 682 -22.54 6.26 -23.66
N ARG A 683 -22.75 7.57 -23.53
CA ARG A 683 -23.20 8.17 -22.26
C ARG A 683 -24.56 7.63 -21.82
N GLY A 684 -25.55 7.65 -22.71
CA GLY A 684 -26.89 7.12 -22.40
C GLY A 684 -26.84 5.65 -21.98
N ARG A 685 -26.03 4.84 -22.65
CA ARG A 685 -25.87 3.40 -22.32
C ARG A 685 -25.13 3.17 -21.00
N LEU A 686 -24.15 3.99 -20.64
CA LEU A 686 -23.50 3.92 -19.34
C LEU A 686 -24.44 4.38 -18.20
N GLU A 687 -25.26 5.40 -18.44
CA GLU A 687 -26.30 5.86 -17.52
C GLU A 687 -27.36 4.76 -17.29
N GLU A 688 -27.79 4.04 -18.34
CA GLU A 688 -28.69 2.88 -18.23
C GLU A 688 -28.13 1.74 -17.38
N LEU A 689 -26.81 1.57 -17.33
CA LEU A 689 -26.16 0.58 -16.46
C LEU A 689 -26.16 1.00 -14.98
N GLY A 690 -26.45 2.26 -14.67
CA GLY A 690 -26.29 2.83 -13.33
C GLY A 690 -24.83 2.89 -12.87
N VAL A 691 -23.87 2.89 -13.81
CA VAL A 691 -22.43 2.90 -13.51
C VAL A 691 -21.89 4.31 -13.68
N GLU A 692 -21.91 5.06 -12.58
CA GLU A 692 -21.35 6.40 -12.52
C GLU A 692 -19.87 6.39 -12.11
N SER A 693 -19.17 7.50 -12.34
CA SER A 693 -17.80 7.67 -11.84
C SER A 693 -17.79 7.62 -10.32
N GLY A 694 -17.05 6.68 -9.73
CA GLY A 694 -17.07 6.37 -8.30
C GLY A 694 -17.99 5.21 -7.92
N SER A 695 -18.60 4.51 -8.88
CA SER A 695 -19.29 3.25 -8.61
C SER A 695 -18.29 2.15 -8.26
N GLU A 696 -18.64 1.30 -7.31
CA GLU A 696 -17.81 0.17 -6.95
C GLU A 696 -17.88 -0.93 -8.02
N VAL A 697 -16.72 -1.34 -8.51
CA VAL A 697 -16.57 -2.46 -9.45
C VAL A 697 -15.50 -3.41 -8.94
N THR A 698 -15.59 -4.68 -9.30
CA THR A 698 -14.70 -5.71 -8.75
C THR A 698 -14.08 -6.57 -9.83
N LEU A 699 -12.87 -7.07 -9.55
CA LEU A 699 -12.19 -8.12 -10.30
C LEU A 699 -12.04 -9.33 -9.37
N GLY A 700 -12.37 -10.53 -9.81
CA GLY A 700 -12.40 -11.71 -8.95
C GLY A 700 -12.00 -12.99 -9.66
N ARG A 701 -12.14 -14.11 -8.95
CA ARG A 701 -12.00 -15.44 -9.55
C ARG A 701 -13.26 -15.85 -10.28
N LYS A 702 -14.42 -15.75 -9.60
CA LYS A 702 -15.73 -16.13 -10.11
C LYS A 702 -16.83 -15.19 -9.57
N PRO A 703 -17.46 -14.35 -10.41
CA PRO A 703 -17.08 -14.01 -11.78
C PRO A 703 -15.75 -13.23 -11.83
N VAL A 704 -15.13 -13.18 -13.01
CA VAL A 704 -13.85 -12.49 -13.26
C VAL A 704 -13.94 -10.99 -13.02
N ALA A 705 -15.10 -10.41 -13.31
CA ALA A 705 -15.40 -8.99 -13.10
C ALA A 705 -16.89 -8.82 -12.81
N THR A 706 -17.29 -7.68 -12.23
CA THR A 706 -18.71 -7.35 -12.16
C THR A 706 -19.31 -7.21 -13.56
N GLU A 707 -20.56 -7.63 -13.72
CA GLU A 707 -21.32 -7.46 -14.96
C GLU A 707 -21.32 -6.00 -15.43
N ALA A 708 -21.51 -5.07 -14.48
CA ALA A 708 -21.38 -3.63 -14.69
C ALA A 708 -20.05 -3.21 -15.35
N LEU A 709 -18.91 -3.74 -14.88
CA LEU A 709 -17.60 -3.41 -15.42
C LEU A 709 -17.40 -3.97 -16.83
N VAL A 710 -17.84 -5.22 -17.05
CA VAL A 710 -17.77 -5.87 -18.37
C VAL A 710 -18.62 -5.11 -19.38
N ALA A 711 -19.87 -4.78 -19.02
CA ALA A 711 -20.77 -4.03 -19.88
C ALA A 711 -20.22 -2.64 -20.21
N ALA A 712 -19.72 -1.91 -19.21
CA ALA A 712 -19.12 -0.59 -19.41
C ALA A 712 -17.89 -0.65 -20.34
N ILE A 713 -17.01 -1.64 -20.16
CA ILE A 713 -15.83 -1.80 -21.03
C ILE A 713 -16.24 -2.15 -22.46
N ARG A 714 -17.25 -2.99 -22.68
CA ARG A 714 -17.77 -3.32 -24.01
C ARG A 714 -18.37 -2.09 -24.71
N ILE A 715 -19.15 -1.27 -23.99
CA ILE A 715 -19.68 0.01 -24.52
C ILE A 715 -18.54 0.94 -24.94
N LEU A 716 -17.51 1.07 -24.10
CA LEU A 716 -16.35 1.94 -24.34
C LEU A 716 -15.36 1.38 -25.38
N ALA A 717 -15.44 0.08 -25.69
CA ALA A 717 -14.64 -0.56 -26.73
C ALA A 717 -15.28 -0.39 -28.12
N ALA A 718 -16.62 -0.34 -28.21
CA ALA A 718 -17.34 -0.17 -29.46
C ALA A 718 -17.19 1.25 -30.03
N THR A 719 -17.02 1.37 -31.35
CA THR A 719 -16.95 2.65 -32.06
C THR A 719 -18.31 3.11 -32.55
N ASP A 720 -19.24 2.18 -32.79
CA ASP A 720 -20.59 2.43 -33.26
C ASP A 720 -21.62 1.63 -32.46
N GLU A 721 -22.80 2.19 -32.23
CA GLU A 721 -23.86 1.56 -31.43
C GLU A 721 -24.36 0.24 -32.06
N SER A 722 -24.34 0.12 -33.39
CA SER A 722 -24.75 -1.09 -34.10
C SER A 722 -23.90 -2.32 -33.75
N GLN A 723 -22.64 -2.12 -33.32
CA GLN A 723 -21.74 -3.20 -32.90
C GLN A 723 -22.21 -3.89 -31.61
N LEU A 724 -23.09 -3.24 -30.84
CA LEU A 724 -23.70 -3.81 -29.65
C LEU A 724 -25.00 -4.60 -29.96
N GLN A 725 -25.43 -4.70 -31.22
CA GLN A 725 -26.49 -5.60 -31.71
C GLN A 725 -27.80 -5.59 -30.90
N GLY A 726 -28.22 -4.45 -30.33
CA GLY A 726 -29.43 -4.38 -29.49
C GLY A 726 -29.37 -5.17 -28.18
N ARG A 727 -28.17 -5.61 -27.76
CA ARG A 727 -27.94 -6.34 -26.51
C ARG A 727 -28.35 -5.49 -25.31
N GLY A 728 -29.06 -6.06 -24.34
CA GLY A 728 -29.37 -5.37 -23.08
C GLY A 728 -28.17 -5.31 -22.13
N ALA A 729 -28.32 -4.58 -21.02
CA ALA A 729 -27.31 -4.46 -19.96
C ALA A 729 -26.81 -5.83 -19.46
N ALA A 730 -27.73 -6.78 -19.22
CA ALA A 730 -27.41 -8.12 -18.74
C ALA A 730 -26.59 -8.93 -19.76
N ASP A 731 -26.89 -8.81 -21.06
CA ASP A 731 -26.13 -9.50 -22.09
C ASP A 731 -24.74 -8.90 -22.24
N LEU A 732 -24.63 -7.56 -22.18
CA LEU A 732 -23.35 -6.85 -22.19
C LEU A 732 -22.52 -7.14 -20.95
N GLY A 733 -23.12 -7.45 -19.80
CA GLY A 733 -22.39 -7.81 -18.59
C GLY A 733 -21.88 -9.25 -18.56
N SER A 734 -22.43 -10.14 -19.37
CA SER A 734 -22.08 -11.56 -19.37
C SER A 734 -20.88 -11.87 -20.26
N LEU A 735 -19.77 -12.32 -19.65
CA LEU A 735 -18.62 -12.84 -20.41
C LEU A 735 -18.96 -14.13 -21.17
N GLU A 736 -20.01 -14.85 -20.78
CA GLU A 736 -20.47 -16.07 -21.45
C GLU A 736 -21.19 -15.78 -22.78
N LYS A 737 -21.72 -14.56 -22.93
CA LYS A 737 -22.34 -14.06 -24.18
C LYS A 737 -21.40 -13.05 -24.85
N PRO A 738 -20.31 -13.49 -25.53
CA PRO A 738 -19.39 -12.58 -26.18
C PRO A 738 -20.09 -11.75 -27.28
N LEU A 739 -19.55 -10.55 -27.53
CA LEU A 739 -19.85 -9.83 -28.77
C LEU A 739 -19.08 -10.48 -29.94
N ASN A 740 -19.60 -10.34 -31.16
CA ASN A 740 -18.88 -10.79 -32.37
C ASN A 740 -17.84 -9.74 -32.77
N GLY A 741 -16.70 -10.16 -33.33
CA GLY A 741 -15.73 -9.23 -33.92
C GLY A 741 -14.57 -8.80 -33.02
N ASP A 742 -13.85 -7.77 -33.48
CA ASP A 742 -12.70 -7.16 -32.81
C ASP A 742 -13.07 -6.43 -31.50
N VAL A 743 -14.34 -6.04 -31.33
CA VAL A 743 -14.83 -5.32 -30.15
C VAL A 743 -14.70 -6.16 -28.89
N GLU A 744 -15.04 -7.46 -28.95
CA GLU A 744 -14.91 -8.35 -27.79
C GLU A 744 -13.46 -8.56 -27.41
N VAL A 745 -12.57 -8.75 -28.39
CA VAL A 745 -11.13 -8.89 -28.17
C VAL A 745 -10.56 -7.63 -27.56
N LEU A 746 -10.96 -6.45 -28.05
CA LEU A 746 -10.57 -5.16 -27.48
C LEU A 746 -11.10 -4.97 -26.06
N ALA A 747 -12.36 -5.32 -25.79
CA ALA A 747 -12.96 -5.24 -24.46
C ALA A 747 -12.22 -6.13 -23.45
N LEU A 748 -11.93 -7.39 -23.82
CA LEU A 748 -11.16 -8.32 -22.98
C LEU A 748 -9.73 -7.82 -22.76
N ARG A 749 -9.10 -7.24 -23.77
CA ARG A 749 -7.78 -6.58 -23.66
C ARG A 749 -7.83 -5.42 -22.68
N ILE A 750 -8.81 -4.52 -22.79
CA ILE A 750 -9.00 -3.40 -21.86
C ILE A 750 -9.20 -3.94 -20.43
N LEU A 751 -10.02 -4.99 -20.26
CA LEU A 751 -10.25 -5.63 -18.96
C LEU A 751 -8.95 -6.22 -18.36
N ALA A 752 -8.11 -6.85 -19.18
CA ALA A 752 -6.79 -7.31 -18.74
C ALA A 752 -5.89 -6.13 -18.32
N GLY A 753 -5.92 -5.02 -19.08
CA GLY A 753 -5.23 -3.79 -18.73
C GLY A 753 -5.70 -3.19 -17.41
N VAL A 754 -7.02 -3.17 -17.15
CA VAL A 754 -7.61 -2.75 -15.87
C VAL A 754 -7.09 -3.62 -14.73
N CYS A 755 -6.97 -4.94 -14.94
CA CYS A 755 -6.41 -5.86 -13.96
C CYS A 755 -4.91 -5.60 -13.68
N LEU A 756 -4.12 -5.27 -14.71
CA LEU A 756 -2.73 -4.84 -14.55
C LEU A 756 -2.62 -3.51 -13.79
N CYS A 757 -3.50 -2.54 -14.10
CA CYS A 757 -3.57 -1.28 -13.36
C CYS A 757 -3.90 -1.52 -11.88
N ALA A 758 -4.78 -2.48 -11.56
CA ALA A 758 -5.08 -2.86 -10.18
C ALA A 758 -3.87 -3.51 -9.49
N HIS A 759 -3.12 -4.36 -10.20
CA HIS A 759 -1.91 -5.01 -9.67
C HIS A 759 -0.80 -3.99 -9.37
N ASN A 760 -0.62 -2.99 -10.24
CA ASN A 760 0.40 -1.95 -10.09
C ASN A 760 0.11 -0.98 -8.92
N ARG A 761 -1.03 -1.10 -8.22
CA ARG A 761 -1.34 -0.32 -7.00
C ARG A 761 -0.62 -0.83 -5.76
N PHE A 762 -0.19 -2.10 -5.77
CA PHE A 762 0.59 -2.67 -4.68
C PHE A 762 2.06 -2.24 -4.83
N SER A 763 2.69 -1.84 -3.72
CA SER A 763 4.09 -1.40 -3.77
C SER A 763 5.09 -2.55 -3.76
N SER A 764 4.69 -3.72 -3.26
CA SER A 764 5.46 -4.97 -3.38
C SER A 764 4.93 -5.87 -4.50
N THR A 765 5.76 -6.80 -4.95
CA THR A 765 5.34 -7.90 -5.85
C THR A 765 4.83 -9.10 -5.05
N LEU A 766 4.13 -10.04 -5.71
CA LEU A 766 3.71 -11.29 -5.07
C LEU A 766 4.91 -12.12 -4.59
N ALA A 767 5.99 -12.17 -5.38
CA ALA A 767 7.19 -12.92 -5.03
C ALA A 767 7.88 -12.35 -3.77
N GLU A 768 7.95 -11.03 -3.65
CA GLU A 768 8.49 -10.37 -2.45
C GLU A 768 7.64 -10.68 -1.20
N ASP A 769 6.31 -10.69 -1.35
CA ASP A 769 5.42 -11.03 -0.24
C ASP A 769 5.57 -12.50 0.17
N ASP A 770 5.64 -13.42 -0.79
CA ASP A 770 5.81 -14.85 -0.51
C ASP A 770 7.14 -15.12 0.19
N MET A 771 8.22 -14.46 -0.26
CA MET A 771 9.51 -14.52 0.43
C MET A 771 9.43 -13.98 1.86
N ALA A 772 8.74 -12.85 2.07
CA ALA A 772 8.57 -12.27 3.42
C ALA A 772 7.73 -13.18 4.33
N ILE A 773 6.67 -13.79 3.80
CA ILE A 773 5.81 -14.74 4.52
C ILE A 773 6.62 -15.98 4.92
N GLU A 774 7.39 -16.55 3.99
CA GLU A 774 8.23 -17.72 4.27
C GLU A 774 9.33 -17.39 5.29
N ALA A 775 10.00 -16.25 5.16
CA ALA A 775 11.02 -15.80 6.11
C ALA A 775 10.45 -15.61 7.52
N ALA A 776 9.24 -15.07 7.63
CA ALA A 776 8.53 -14.92 8.91
C ALA A 776 8.12 -16.26 9.52
N LEU A 777 7.56 -17.17 8.72
CA LEU A 777 7.15 -18.51 9.19
C LEU A 777 8.34 -19.38 9.61
N GLN A 778 9.51 -19.19 8.98
CA GLN A 778 10.76 -19.86 9.34
C GLN A 778 11.52 -19.20 10.50
N GLY A 779 10.99 -18.08 11.04
CA GLY A 779 11.62 -17.35 12.14
C GLY A 779 12.90 -16.59 11.77
N ARG A 780 13.18 -16.39 10.48
CA ARG A 780 14.36 -15.64 10.01
C ARG A 780 14.16 -14.13 10.15
N GLU A 781 12.98 -13.65 9.76
CA GLU A 781 12.55 -12.26 9.91
C GLU A 781 11.17 -12.24 10.58
N PRO A 782 11.11 -12.32 11.91
CA PRO A 782 9.84 -12.45 12.62
C PRO A 782 8.99 -11.19 12.46
N LEU A 783 7.78 -11.36 11.94
CA LEU A 783 6.76 -10.32 11.86
C LEU A 783 5.77 -10.45 13.02
N ALA A 784 5.23 -9.34 13.49
CA ALA A 784 4.07 -9.38 14.39
C ALA A 784 2.90 -10.09 13.70
N ALA A 785 2.07 -10.81 14.45
CA ALA A 785 1.01 -11.66 13.90
C ALA A 785 0.06 -10.91 12.96
N ASP A 786 -0.36 -9.69 13.33
CA ASP A 786 -1.25 -8.86 12.52
C ASP A 786 -0.55 -8.34 11.25
N VAL A 787 0.76 -8.06 11.32
CA VAL A 787 1.56 -7.65 10.15
C VAL A 787 1.70 -8.83 9.19
N LEU A 788 1.98 -10.03 9.71
CA LEU A 788 2.03 -11.24 8.89
C LEU A 788 0.68 -11.51 8.21
N LEU A 789 -0.43 -11.39 8.95
CA LEU A 789 -1.78 -11.54 8.39
C LEU A 789 -2.05 -10.52 7.28
N ALA A 790 -1.66 -9.25 7.48
CA ALA A 790 -1.80 -8.20 6.47
C ALA A 790 -0.97 -8.48 5.20
N VAL A 791 0.27 -8.97 5.35
CA VAL A 791 1.13 -9.36 4.22
C VAL A 791 0.54 -10.57 3.48
N GLN A 792 0.07 -11.57 4.21
CA GLN A 792 -0.60 -12.74 3.64
C GLN A 792 -1.88 -12.35 2.88
N PHE A 793 -2.65 -11.42 3.43
CA PHE A 793 -3.87 -10.92 2.80
C PHE A 793 -3.58 -10.17 1.49
N ARG A 794 -2.60 -9.25 1.47
CA ARG A 794 -2.25 -8.54 0.23
C ARG A 794 -1.69 -9.48 -0.85
N ALA A 795 -0.95 -10.51 -0.45
CA ALA A 795 -0.45 -11.53 -1.35
C ALA A 795 -1.63 -12.28 -2.00
N GLU A 796 -2.65 -12.62 -1.21
CA GLU A 796 -3.88 -13.24 -1.72
C GLU A 796 -4.62 -12.34 -2.72
N LYS A 797 -4.73 -11.04 -2.45
CA LYS A 797 -5.33 -10.09 -3.42
C LYS A 797 -4.56 -10.03 -4.74
N LYS A 798 -3.23 -10.13 -4.71
CA LYS A 798 -2.44 -10.24 -5.94
C LYS A 798 -2.70 -11.56 -6.68
N ARG A 799 -2.87 -12.66 -5.97
CA ARG A 799 -3.24 -13.97 -6.57
C ARG A 799 -4.59 -13.88 -7.29
N VAL A 800 -5.60 -13.28 -6.67
CA VAL A 800 -6.91 -13.05 -7.30
C VAL A 800 -6.77 -12.30 -8.64
N LEU A 801 -5.92 -11.27 -8.70
CA LEU A 801 -5.66 -10.55 -9.95
C LEU A 801 -4.93 -11.41 -10.99
N TYR A 802 -4.00 -12.27 -10.58
CA TYR A 802 -3.36 -13.21 -11.51
C TYR A 802 -4.34 -14.24 -12.07
N ASP A 803 -5.24 -14.76 -11.23
CA ASP A 803 -6.27 -15.70 -11.66
C ASP A 803 -7.26 -15.04 -12.63
N ALA A 804 -7.66 -13.80 -12.34
CA ALA A 804 -8.49 -12.99 -13.24
C ALA A 804 -7.79 -12.79 -14.60
N LEU A 805 -6.50 -12.40 -14.61
CA LEU A 805 -5.71 -12.26 -15.83
C LEU A 805 -5.63 -13.56 -16.63
N ALA A 806 -5.39 -14.69 -15.96
CA ALA A 806 -5.33 -16.00 -16.59
C ALA A 806 -6.67 -16.37 -17.24
N SER A 807 -7.79 -16.11 -16.54
CA SER A 807 -9.13 -16.34 -17.08
C SER A 807 -9.44 -15.45 -18.29
N ILE A 808 -9.08 -14.16 -18.24
CA ILE A 808 -9.25 -13.23 -19.37
C ILE A 808 -8.41 -13.69 -20.57
N ALA A 809 -7.17 -14.11 -20.33
CA ALA A 809 -6.28 -14.59 -21.39
C ALA A 809 -6.81 -15.86 -22.07
N SER A 810 -7.39 -16.80 -21.31
CA SER A 810 -8.08 -17.97 -21.88
C SER A 810 -9.22 -17.53 -22.79
N ARG A 811 -10.03 -16.56 -22.33
CA ARG A 811 -11.18 -16.08 -23.09
C ARG A 811 -10.79 -15.37 -24.39
N ILE A 812 -9.71 -14.58 -24.39
CA ILE A 812 -9.18 -13.96 -25.61
C ILE A 812 -8.79 -15.04 -26.63
N LYS A 813 -8.16 -16.14 -26.18
CA LYS A 813 -7.80 -17.26 -27.06
C LYS A 813 -8.99 -18.05 -27.58
N GLU A 814 -10.12 -18.06 -26.86
CA GLU A 814 -11.36 -18.71 -27.33
C GLU A 814 -12.07 -17.87 -28.40
N VAL A 815 -12.04 -16.53 -28.27
CA VAL A 815 -12.78 -15.61 -29.16
C VAL A 815 -11.99 -15.24 -30.43
N ALA A 816 -10.65 -15.18 -30.36
CA ALA A 816 -9.81 -14.81 -31.52
C ALA A 816 -9.83 -15.80 -32.72
N PRO A 817 -9.90 -17.13 -32.55
CA PRO A 817 -9.91 -18.10 -33.65
C PRO A 817 -11.22 -18.10 -34.46
N THR A 818 -12.34 -17.73 -33.85
CA THR A 818 -13.65 -17.62 -34.53
C THR A 818 -13.72 -16.49 -35.55
N LEU A 819 -12.75 -15.56 -35.56
CA LEU A 819 -12.69 -14.44 -36.50
C LEU A 819 -12.05 -14.81 -37.85
N THR A 820 -11.22 -15.86 -37.91
CA THR A 820 -10.56 -16.28 -39.16
C THR A 820 -11.41 -17.24 -40.00
N SER A 821 -12.49 -17.80 -39.44
CA SER A 821 -13.38 -18.74 -40.15
C SER A 821 -14.57 -18.09 -40.88
N GLU A 822 -14.82 -16.79 -40.73
CA GLU A 822 -15.98 -16.09 -41.32
C GLU A 822 -15.63 -15.14 -42.49
N THR A 823 -14.56 -15.39 -43.24
CA THR A 823 -14.42 -14.81 -44.59
C THR A 823 -14.93 -15.82 -45.62
N PRO A 824 -16.05 -15.55 -46.34
CA PRO A 824 -16.41 -16.35 -47.48
C PRO A 824 -15.29 -16.19 -48.52
N LYS A 825 -14.68 -17.32 -48.90
CA LYS A 825 -13.92 -17.39 -50.15
C LYS A 825 -14.88 -17.08 -51.29
N HIS A 826 -14.99 -15.81 -51.67
CA HIS A 826 -15.54 -15.46 -52.97
C HIS A 826 -14.54 -15.90 -54.03
N SER A 827 -14.88 -17.02 -54.66
CA SER A 827 -14.39 -17.45 -55.95
C SER A 827 -14.73 -16.41 -57.01
N VAL A 828 -13.71 -15.77 -57.58
CA VAL A 828 -13.26 -15.78 -59.00
C VAL A 828 -12.27 -14.64 -59.19
#